data_AF-A0A062TQC1-F1
#
_entry.id   AF-A0A062TQC1-F1
#
_cell.length_a   1.000
_cell.length_b   1.000
_cell.length_c   1.000
_cell.angle_alpha   90.00
_cell.angle_beta   90.00
_cell.angle_gamma   90.00
#
_symmetry.space_group_name_H-M   'P 1'
#
loop_
_entity.id
_entity.type
_entity.pdbx_description
1 polymer ?
#
loop_
_entity_poly.entity_id
_entity_poly.type
_entity_poly.pdbx_seq_one_letter_code
_entity_poly.pdbx_strand_id
1 'polypeptide(L)'
;MLLGAIDKFERNYVSGWLVNVFNPDDVLVIEVFADDELVMAAEPEFVREDVDEEYAALHIGFAVEIPQTISSQARLTVRVAGHDFDFDGQAVEPGAFSSKSQGEQAKKTFQFPKVLYRADQPRLMNMQSILHKAHDAFDKRQPIFIVPPFVDWNLPLFQRPQHIAAAMAELGAMVIYFSPSYMYDEGDEVLQIRDNLYLCKQPALFEQYIVDGPPSFIDLYSTAWYFSKERISAWREAGHYIVYEYVDHIDEAISGKEGADAAKVTFAWLAPSIVDVVIPTAGLLYDEMRARFPSDMVAMSPNGVEIERFIGCKETNPVIDEIRKAHGNKPVIGYVGALADWLDYELIADLARHRPDLTFVMVGPKYTDSITLPEADNLVWPGPFPYPTVPTLLNSFDVAWIPFKEGDIAKTTSPLKLFEYFAARKPVLVNSDMRECVAYKEVFSASDVQSFSEALDAALAKKDDAAYKKAVLKHAHAASWQERARTMLDAFEHVAHLRYHYANRSRVPYSYMSAGVGSLERERTSEALYEIAQTENGMEVIPLPMVARPGDYKSLSVDMAQCEIPTDIDWVLSLRINCSAPPPPRVSVVDVLVDGKLCCSFDGSRLQQPCDILFKGDFVRDKVVTLRLRGIRADIRRYWNGLTFMVEDAYVMQRKMKRNLVVSLDGVEYQ
;
A
#
# COMPACT_ATOMS: atom_id res chain seq x y z
N MET A 1 -24.14 -37.65 57.98
CA MET A 1 -24.69 -36.62 57.08
C MET A 1 -23.78 -35.40 57.18
N LEU A 2 -23.40 -34.88 56.01
CA LEU A 2 -22.32 -33.94 55.70
C LEU A 2 -21.81 -33.01 56.83
N LEU A 3 -20.50 -33.07 57.04
CA LEU A 3 -19.66 -32.09 57.73
C LEU A 3 -18.88 -31.27 56.68
N GLY A 4 -18.58 -30.02 57.00
CA GLY A 4 -17.29 -29.44 56.60
C GLY A 4 -17.33 -28.07 55.94
N ALA A 5 -17.35 -27.04 56.78
CA ALA A 5 -17.01 -25.68 56.40
C ALA A 5 -15.49 -25.50 56.19
N ILE A 6 -15.14 -24.64 55.23
CA ILE A 6 -14.12 -23.55 55.29
C ILE A 6 -12.71 -23.93 55.78
N ASP A 7 -11.70 -23.84 54.89
CA ASP A 7 -10.67 -22.78 55.01
C ASP A 7 -9.85 -22.59 53.71
N LYS A 8 -9.36 -21.36 53.58
CA LYS A 8 -8.57 -20.69 52.52
C LYS A 8 -7.55 -21.53 51.74
N PHE A 9 -7.45 -21.26 50.43
CA PHE A 9 -6.21 -20.71 49.87
C PHE A 9 -6.48 -19.81 48.64
N GLU A 10 -5.71 -18.75 48.60
CA GLU A 10 -5.71 -17.59 47.70
C GLU A 10 -5.27 -17.90 46.24
N ARG A 11 -5.66 -16.97 45.34
CA ARG A 11 -4.95 -16.43 44.14
C ARG A 11 -5.31 -16.90 42.72
N ASN A 12 -5.91 -15.93 42.01
CA ASN A 12 -5.53 -15.36 40.71
C ASN A 12 -6.16 -15.88 39.40
N TYR A 13 -6.98 -14.99 38.79
CA TYR A 13 -7.01 -14.48 37.38
C TYR A 13 -6.69 -15.47 36.23
N VAL A 14 -7.40 -15.53 35.09
CA VAL A 14 -7.84 -14.46 34.16
C VAL A 14 -9.01 -14.98 33.30
N SER A 15 -10.04 -14.15 33.09
CA SER A 15 -11.06 -14.31 32.04
C SER A 15 -10.49 -13.98 30.66
N GLY A 16 -10.63 -14.88 29.68
CA GLY A 16 -10.25 -14.63 28.28
C GLY A 16 -11.24 -15.29 27.32
N TRP A 17 -11.83 -14.48 26.44
CA TRP A 17 -12.75 -14.86 25.36
C TRP A 17 -11.95 -15.21 24.10
N LEU A 18 -12.44 -16.13 23.27
CA LEU A 18 -11.84 -16.55 21.98
C LEU A 18 -12.86 -16.30 20.86
N VAL A 19 -12.43 -15.64 19.77
CA VAL A 19 -13.21 -15.38 18.55
C VAL A 19 -12.30 -15.65 17.33
N ASN A 20 -12.85 -16.38 16.35
CA ASN A 20 -12.39 -16.60 14.97
C ASN A 20 -10.90 -16.89 14.72
N VAL A 21 -10.54 -18.17 14.56
CA VAL A 21 -9.19 -18.57 14.10
C VAL A 21 -9.19 -19.38 12.79
N PHE A 22 -10.32 -19.85 12.25
CA PHE A 22 -10.28 -20.65 11.02
C PHE A 22 -11.40 -20.24 10.06
N ASN A 23 -11.06 -20.11 8.77
CA ASN A 23 -12.05 -20.05 7.71
C ASN A 23 -12.63 -21.47 7.56
N PRO A 24 -13.95 -21.69 7.47
CA PRO A 24 -14.53 -23.03 7.28
C PRO A 24 -14.02 -23.78 6.03
N ASP A 25 -13.33 -23.09 5.12
CA ASP A 25 -12.71 -23.65 3.92
C ASP A 25 -11.24 -24.10 4.13
N ASP A 26 -10.64 -23.85 5.31
CA ASP A 26 -9.31 -24.35 5.63
C ASP A 26 -9.39 -25.85 5.98
N VAL A 27 -8.80 -26.71 5.16
CA VAL A 27 -8.67 -28.15 5.46
C VAL A 27 -7.68 -28.31 6.62
N LEU A 28 -8.19 -28.44 7.84
CA LEU A 28 -7.37 -28.82 8.99
C LEU A 28 -6.98 -30.29 8.85
N VAL A 29 -5.68 -30.58 8.86
CA VAL A 29 -5.18 -31.94 9.04
C VAL A 29 -4.58 -32.03 10.43
N ILE A 30 -5.09 -32.96 11.24
CA ILE A 30 -4.52 -33.29 12.55
C ILE A 30 -3.63 -34.51 12.36
N GLU A 31 -2.33 -34.32 12.60
CA GLU A 31 -1.36 -35.41 12.60
C GLU A 31 -1.00 -35.76 14.04
N VAL A 32 -0.99 -37.06 14.36
CA VAL A 32 -0.64 -37.57 15.68
C VAL A 32 0.59 -38.45 15.55
N PHE A 33 1.64 -38.06 16.27
CA PHE A 33 2.90 -38.78 16.33
C PHE A 33 3.02 -39.50 17.68
N ALA A 34 3.54 -40.72 17.66
CA ALA A 34 3.97 -41.44 18.85
C ALA A 34 5.47 -41.75 18.71
N ASP A 35 6.28 -41.26 19.65
CA ASP A 35 7.75 -41.42 19.62
C ASP A 35 8.34 -41.06 18.24
N ASP A 36 7.90 -39.92 17.70
CA ASP A 36 8.28 -39.34 16.40
C ASP A 36 7.84 -40.12 15.14
N GLU A 37 7.07 -41.20 15.28
CA GLU A 37 6.43 -41.88 14.15
C GLU A 37 4.99 -41.40 13.96
N LEU A 38 4.61 -41.06 12.72
CA LEU A 38 3.23 -40.70 12.38
C LEU A 38 2.33 -41.92 12.54
N VAL A 39 1.40 -41.83 13.49
CA VAL A 39 0.45 -42.90 13.80
C VAL A 39 -0.88 -42.70 13.10
N MET A 40 -1.30 -41.45 12.94
CA MET A 40 -2.59 -41.08 12.37
C MET A 40 -2.53 -39.69 11.75
N ALA A 41 -3.21 -39.54 10.62
CA ALA A 41 -3.60 -38.24 10.08
C ALA A 41 -5.12 -38.28 9.82
N ALA A 42 -5.85 -37.29 10.31
CA ALA A 42 -7.30 -37.21 10.16
C ALA A 42 -7.76 -35.77 9.92
N GLU A 43 -8.84 -35.62 9.15
CA GLU A 43 -9.62 -34.38 9.10
C GLU A 43 -10.51 -34.31 10.35
N PRO A 44 -10.57 -33.18 11.06
CA PRO A 44 -11.37 -33.09 12.29
C PRO A 44 -12.87 -33.12 11.98
N GLU A 45 -13.62 -33.88 12.78
CA GLU A 45 -15.08 -33.71 12.86
C GLU A 45 -15.39 -32.50 13.74
N PHE A 46 -15.99 -31.45 13.16
CA PHE A 46 -16.40 -30.26 13.90
C PHE A 46 -17.69 -30.52 14.68
N VAL A 47 -17.64 -30.42 16.01
CA VAL A 47 -18.84 -30.43 16.86
C VAL A 47 -19.24 -28.98 17.18
N ARG A 48 -20.36 -28.53 16.62
CA ARG A 48 -20.92 -27.20 16.87
C ARG A 48 -21.88 -27.26 18.06
N GLU A 49 -21.58 -26.59 19.16
CA GLU A 49 -22.53 -26.36 20.26
C GLU A 49 -23.02 -24.90 20.21
N ASP A 50 -24.33 -24.69 20.36
CA ASP A 50 -24.98 -23.38 20.29
C ASP A 50 -24.62 -22.49 21.49
N VAL A 51 -24.18 -21.25 21.24
CA VAL A 51 -24.04 -20.19 22.25
C VAL A 51 -24.35 -18.80 21.67
N ASP A 52 -24.92 -17.94 22.53
CA ASP A 52 -25.52 -16.60 22.36
C ASP A 52 -24.90 -15.59 21.37
N GLU A 53 -25.78 -14.73 20.85
CA GLU A 53 -25.63 -13.74 19.75
C GLU A 53 -24.49 -12.70 19.85
N GLU A 54 -23.61 -12.74 20.86
CA GLU A 54 -22.58 -11.70 21.05
C GLU A 54 -21.13 -12.16 20.80
N TYR A 55 -20.85 -13.47 20.75
CA TYR A 55 -19.52 -13.98 20.43
C TYR A 55 -19.60 -15.35 19.73
N ALA A 56 -19.33 -15.39 18.42
CA ALA A 56 -19.17 -16.64 17.69
C ALA A 56 -17.83 -17.31 18.05
N ALA A 57 -17.81 -18.10 19.12
CA ALA A 57 -16.67 -18.95 19.48
C ALA A 57 -16.85 -20.34 18.84
N LEU A 58 -15.86 -20.78 18.04
CA LEU A 58 -15.82 -22.16 17.53
C LEU A 58 -15.10 -23.04 18.56
N HIS A 59 -15.81 -23.98 19.17
CA HIS A 59 -15.21 -25.04 19.99
C HIS A 59 -14.75 -26.17 19.08
N ILE A 60 -13.44 -26.38 18.95
CA ILE A 60 -12.90 -27.54 18.23
C ILE A 60 -12.57 -28.62 19.27
N GLY A 61 -13.51 -29.53 19.49
CA GLY A 61 -13.25 -30.79 20.18
C GLY A 61 -12.96 -31.87 19.15
N PHE A 62 -11.86 -32.59 19.28
CA PHE A 62 -11.54 -33.74 18.44
C PHE A 62 -11.30 -34.97 19.31
N ALA A 63 -11.82 -36.12 18.86
CA ALA A 63 -11.60 -37.41 19.50
C ALA A 63 -10.66 -38.23 18.63
N VAL A 64 -9.53 -38.68 19.19
CA VAL A 64 -8.53 -39.49 18.47
C VAL A 64 -8.58 -40.91 18.98
N GLU A 65 -8.73 -41.89 18.07
CA GLU A 65 -8.64 -43.32 18.40
C GLU A 65 -7.18 -43.80 18.26
N ILE A 66 -6.47 -43.94 19.37
CA ILE A 66 -5.10 -44.47 19.35
C ILE A 66 -5.12 -46.01 19.35
N PRO A 67 -4.42 -46.69 18.40
CA PRO A 67 -4.28 -48.14 18.40
C PRO A 67 -3.71 -48.68 19.73
N GLN A 68 -4.22 -49.83 20.20
CA GLN A 68 -3.76 -50.45 21.46
C GLN A 68 -2.28 -50.87 21.47
N THR A 69 -1.62 -50.88 20.30
CA THR A 69 -0.20 -51.25 20.14
C THR A 69 0.76 -50.16 20.60
N ILE A 70 0.28 -48.94 20.84
CA ILE A 70 1.12 -47.82 21.28
C ILE A 70 1.17 -47.81 22.81
N SER A 71 2.40 -47.78 23.34
CA SER A 71 2.66 -47.76 24.77
C SER A 71 1.93 -46.59 25.44
N SER A 72 1.38 -46.82 26.64
CA SER A 72 0.84 -45.73 27.47
C SER A 72 1.91 -44.76 27.97
N GLN A 73 3.18 -45.02 27.67
CA GLN A 73 4.33 -44.17 27.96
C GLN A 73 4.93 -43.50 26.71
N ALA A 74 4.36 -43.72 25.53
CA ALA A 74 4.84 -43.07 24.30
C ALA A 74 4.60 -41.56 24.38
N ARG A 75 5.56 -40.77 23.87
CA ARG A 75 5.39 -39.32 23.73
C ARG A 75 4.39 -39.08 22.61
N LEU A 76 3.31 -38.36 22.92
CA LEU A 76 2.32 -37.95 21.93
C LEU A 76 2.56 -36.50 21.54
N THR A 77 2.77 -36.28 20.25
CA THR A 77 2.85 -34.95 19.65
C THR A 77 1.66 -34.80 18.70
N VAL A 78 0.86 -33.77 18.91
CA VAL A 78 -0.23 -33.43 17.99
C VAL A 78 0.21 -32.24 17.17
N ARG A 79 0.20 -32.39 15.85
CA ARG A 79 0.48 -31.29 14.93
C ARG A 79 -0.84 -30.77 14.36
N VAL A 80 -1.10 -29.48 14.56
CA VAL A 80 -2.26 -28.79 14.00
C VAL A 80 -1.76 -27.63 13.15
N ALA A 81 -2.07 -27.67 11.85
CA ALA A 81 -1.65 -26.63 10.90
C ALA A 81 -0.13 -26.33 10.95
N GLY A 82 0.71 -27.36 11.14
CA GLY A 82 2.17 -27.22 11.18
C GLY A 82 2.77 -26.89 12.56
N HIS A 83 1.95 -26.71 13.60
CA HIS A 83 2.44 -26.46 14.96
C HIS A 83 2.42 -27.74 15.81
N ASP A 84 3.57 -28.10 16.36
CA ASP A 84 3.71 -29.23 17.29
C ASP A 84 3.29 -28.85 18.70
N PHE A 85 2.38 -29.64 19.26
CA PHE A 85 1.99 -29.59 20.65
C PHE A 85 2.50 -30.86 21.32
N ASP A 86 3.58 -30.72 22.10
CA ASP A 86 4.19 -31.79 22.86
C ASP A 86 3.53 -31.96 24.22
N PHE A 87 3.07 -33.18 24.52
CA PHE A 87 2.40 -33.50 25.78
C PHE A 87 3.29 -34.37 26.67
N ASP A 88 4.53 -33.93 26.92
CA ASP A 88 5.43 -34.59 27.86
C ASP A 88 5.03 -34.28 29.31
N GLY A 89 4.52 -35.28 30.04
CA GLY A 89 4.56 -35.29 31.50
C GLY A 89 3.41 -34.64 32.27
N GLN A 90 2.35 -34.15 31.63
CA GLN A 90 1.09 -33.92 32.36
C GLN A 90 0.32 -35.23 32.43
N ALA A 91 0.28 -35.82 33.63
CA ALA A 91 -0.65 -36.89 33.93
C ALA A 91 -2.06 -36.40 33.56
N VAL A 92 -2.66 -36.98 32.53
CA VAL A 92 -4.10 -36.86 32.26
C VAL A 92 -4.79 -37.37 33.52
N GLU A 93 -5.31 -36.46 34.35
CA GLU A 93 -5.93 -36.87 35.61
C GLU A 93 -7.08 -37.84 35.29
N PRO A 94 -7.18 -38.98 36.01
CA PRO A 94 -8.20 -40.00 35.73
C PRO A 94 -9.67 -39.60 35.97
N GLY A 95 -9.95 -38.30 36.13
CA GLY A 95 -11.26 -37.77 36.52
C GLY A 95 -12.19 -37.38 35.38
N ALA A 96 -11.73 -37.31 34.12
CA ALA A 96 -12.55 -36.86 32.98
C ALA A 96 -13.09 -38.02 32.11
N PHE A 97 -13.18 -39.25 32.64
CA PHE A 97 -13.69 -40.40 31.90
C PHE A 97 -15.21 -40.57 32.10
N SER A 98 -16.01 -40.21 31.10
CA SER A 98 -17.34 -40.82 30.97
C SER A 98 -17.22 -42.11 30.15
N SER A 99 -17.06 -43.25 30.81
CA SER A 99 -17.24 -44.54 30.15
C SER A 99 -18.74 -44.80 29.97
N LYS A 100 -19.26 -44.59 28.76
CA LYS A 100 -20.47 -45.31 28.34
C LYS A 100 -20.02 -46.64 27.76
N SER A 101 -19.89 -47.65 28.61
CA SER A 101 -19.71 -49.03 28.17
C SER A 101 -21.05 -49.63 27.76
N GLN A 102 -21.28 -49.87 26.47
CA GLN A 102 -22.00 -51.05 26.01
C GLN A 102 -21.48 -51.48 24.62
N GLY A 103 -20.75 -52.59 24.59
CA GLY A 103 -20.45 -53.37 23.37
C GLY A 103 -19.32 -52.84 22.48
N GLU A 104 -18.26 -53.66 22.35
CA GLU A 104 -17.13 -53.55 21.40
C GLU A 104 -16.17 -52.34 21.54
N GLN A 105 -14.87 -52.67 21.73
CA GLN A 105 -13.69 -51.79 21.80
C GLN A 105 -13.78 -50.59 22.77
N ALA A 106 -13.08 -50.69 23.92
CA ALA A 106 -12.95 -49.58 24.85
C ALA A 106 -12.16 -48.42 24.21
N LYS A 107 -12.86 -47.35 23.84
CA LYS A 107 -12.31 -46.11 23.27
C LYS A 107 -11.65 -45.26 24.37
N LYS A 108 -10.46 -44.69 24.09
CA LYS A 108 -9.87 -43.62 24.91
C LYS A 108 -10.17 -42.29 24.22
N THR A 109 -10.81 -41.36 24.92
CA THR A 109 -11.08 -40.00 24.43
C THR A 109 -10.20 -39.04 25.20
N PHE A 110 -9.44 -38.20 24.50
CA PHE A 110 -8.58 -37.17 25.09
C PHE A 110 -9.26 -35.81 24.94
N GLN A 111 -9.33 -35.03 26.00
CA GLN A 111 -9.70 -33.61 25.94
C GLN A 111 -8.45 -32.77 26.05
N PHE A 112 -8.22 -31.90 25.07
CA PHE A 112 -7.02 -31.07 24.99
C PHE A 112 -7.24 -29.72 25.70
N PRO A 113 -6.21 -29.16 26.37
CA PRO A 113 -6.32 -27.85 27.01
C PRO A 113 -6.51 -26.72 25.97
N LYS A 114 -7.22 -25.66 26.37
CA LYS A 114 -7.49 -24.49 25.54
C LYS A 114 -6.19 -23.82 25.10
N VAL A 115 -5.95 -23.72 23.79
CA VAL A 115 -4.82 -22.97 23.21
C VAL A 115 -5.26 -21.52 23.00
N LEU A 116 -4.54 -20.56 23.60
CA LEU A 116 -4.75 -19.13 23.42
C LEU A 116 -4.01 -18.65 22.16
N TYR A 117 -4.75 -18.18 21.15
CA TYR A 117 -4.18 -17.47 19.99
C TYR A 117 -4.52 -15.98 20.09
N ARG A 118 -3.52 -15.11 19.95
CA ARG A 118 -3.75 -13.66 19.89
C ARG A 118 -3.83 -13.21 18.43
N ALA A 119 -4.82 -12.40 18.08
CA ALA A 119 -4.97 -11.81 16.74
C ALA A 119 -3.82 -10.87 16.33
N ASP A 120 -2.92 -10.52 17.28
CA ASP A 120 -1.73 -9.70 17.05
C ASP A 120 -0.48 -10.49 16.63
N GLN A 121 -0.54 -11.83 16.62
CA GLN A 121 0.57 -12.67 16.19
C GLN A 121 0.49 -12.97 14.68
N PRO A 122 1.65 -13.05 14.01
CA PRO A 122 1.71 -13.54 12.64
C PRO A 122 1.06 -14.92 12.49
N ARG A 123 0.27 -15.12 11.43
CA ARG A 123 -0.32 -16.43 11.11
C ARG A 123 0.65 -17.22 10.24
N LEU A 124 0.92 -18.47 10.62
CA LEU A 124 1.74 -19.37 9.80
C LEU A 124 0.97 -19.75 8.53
N MET A 125 1.68 -19.72 7.41
CA MET A 125 1.18 -19.97 6.07
C MET A 125 2.12 -20.93 5.33
N ASN A 126 1.73 -21.36 4.14
CA ASN A 126 2.61 -22.05 3.21
C ASN A 126 2.51 -21.40 1.81
N MET A 127 3.44 -21.76 0.92
CA MET A 127 3.52 -21.17 -0.42
C MET A 127 2.27 -21.43 -1.26
N GLN A 128 1.65 -22.61 -1.16
CA GLN A 128 0.42 -22.93 -1.90
C GLN A 128 -0.75 -22.04 -1.48
N SER A 129 -0.88 -21.75 -0.18
CA SER A 129 -1.89 -20.81 0.33
C SER A 129 -1.66 -19.39 -0.21
N ILE A 130 -0.41 -18.93 -0.25
CA ILE A 130 -0.06 -17.64 -0.86
C ILE A 130 -0.41 -17.63 -2.35
N LEU A 131 -0.07 -18.68 -3.10
CA LEU A 131 -0.39 -18.78 -4.53
C LEU A 131 -1.89 -18.76 -4.77
N HIS A 132 -2.68 -19.51 -3.98
CA HIS A 132 -4.14 -19.50 -4.10
C HIS A 132 -4.72 -18.11 -3.84
N LYS A 133 -4.26 -17.43 -2.79
CA LYS A 133 -4.66 -16.06 -2.48
C LYS A 133 -4.23 -15.07 -3.57
N ALA A 134 -3.06 -15.25 -4.16
CA ALA A 134 -2.60 -14.43 -5.27
C ALA A 134 -3.50 -14.59 -6.50
N HIS A 135 -3.87 -15.81 -6.87
CA HIS A 135 -4.81 -16.04 -7.98
C HIS A 135 -6.19 -15.42 -7.71
N ASP A 136 -6.72 -15.56 -6.49
CA ASP A 136 -7.98 -14.93 -6.08
C ASP A 136 -7.91 -13.39 -6.10
N ALA A 137 -6.81 -12.81 -5.62
CA ALA A 137 -6.54 -11.37 -5.71
C ALA A 137 -6.51 -10.90 -7.17
N PHE A 138 -5.79 -11.64 -8.03
CA PHE A 138 -5.70 -11.34 -9.46
C PHE A 138 -7.07 -11.40 -10.16
N ASP A 139 -7.89 -12.42 -9.88
CA ASP A 139 -9.24 -12.57 -10.43
C ASP A 139 -10.16 -11.42 -10.00
N LYS A 140 -9.98 -10.93 -8.76
CA LYS A 140 -10.67 -9.74 -8.21
C LYS A 140 -10.10 -8.41 -8.72
N ARG A 141 -9.07 -8.43 -9.58
CA ARG A 141 -8.32 -7.26 -10.05
C ARG A 141 -7.67 -6.46 -8.92
N GLN A 142 -7.39 -7.11 -7.80
CA GLN A 142 -6.62 -6.54 -6.71
C GLN A 142 -5.14 -6.49 -7.14
N PRO A 143 -4.46 -5.34 -7.01
CA PRO A 143 -3.03 -5.26 -7.32
C PRO A 143 -2.22 -6.20 -6.42
N ILE A 144 -1.26 -6.92 -7.01
CA ILE A 144 -0.33 -7.79 -6.29
C ILE A 144 1.07 -7.20 -6.42
N PHE A 145 1.66 -6.82 -5.28
CA PHE A 145 2.99 -6.22 -5.20
C PHE A 145 3.98 -7.18 -4.56
N ILE A 146 5.11 -7.40 -5.21
CA ILE A 146 6.14 -8.34 -4.79
C ILE A 146 7.41 -7.58 -4.46
N VAL A 147 7.88 -7.71 -3.22
CA VAL A 147 9.20 -7.23 -2.81
C VAL A 147 10.18 -8.42 -2.86
N PRO A 148 11.18 -8.41 -3.75
CA PRO A 148 12.16 -9.50 -3.86
C PRO A 148 13.08 -9.61 -2.63
N PRO A 149 13.83 -10.72 -2.46
CA PRO A 149 14.71 -10.95 -1.32
C PRO A 149 15.98 -10.12 -1.36
N PHE A 150 15.90 -8.84 -1.01
CA PHE A 150 17.06 -7.94 -0.93
C PHE A 150 17.26 -7.27 0.44
N VAL A 151 16.21 -7.19 1.28
CA VAL A 151 16.32 -6.62 2.63
C VAL A 151 15.36 -7.29 3.60
N ASP A 152 15.85 -7.61 4.80
CA ASP A 152 15.05 -8.22 5.87
C ASP A 152 13.93 -7.28 6.35
N TRP A 153 12.80 -7.86 6.74
CA TRP A 153 11.67 -7.15 7.33
C TRP A 153 12.02 -6.57 8.71
N ASN A 154 12.66 -7.36 9.57
CA ASN A 154 13.04 -6.94 10.93
C ASN A 154 14.38 -6.18 11.00
N LEU A 155 14.82 -5.59 9.88
CA LEU A 155 16.00 -4.71 9.87
C LEU A 155 15.83 -3.58 10.92
N PRO A 156 16.79 -3.37 11.84
CA PRO A 156 16.66 -2.37 12.90
C PRO A 156 16.45 -0.94 12.38
N LEU A 157 17.02 -0.65 11.21
CA LEU A 157 16.76 0.58 10.45
C LEU A 157 15.58 0.34 9.52
N PHE A 158 14.34 0.41 10.01
CA PHE A 158 13.16 0.24 9.17
C PHE A 158 13.16 1.27 8.01
N GLN A 159 13.09 0.81 6.76
CA GLN A 159 13.32 1.63 5.56
C GLN A 159 12.07 1.68 4.66
N ARG A 160 12.21 2.36 3.52
CA ARG A 160 11.20 2.47 2.47
C ARG A 160 10.57 1.13 2.05
N PRO A 161 11.31 0.03 1.78
CA PRO A 161 10.69 -1.22 1.30
C PRO A 161 9.62 -1.75 2.25
N GLN A 162 9.91 -1.77 3.56
CA GLN A 162 8.97 -2.26 4.55
C GLN A 162 7.79 -1.30 4.73
N HIS A 163 8.03 0.01 4.66
CA HIS A 163 6.99 1.02 4.76
C HIS A 163 6.03 1.03 3.57
N ILE A 164 6.54 0.98 2.34
CA ILE A 164 5.72 0.92 1.12
C ILE A 164 4.93 -0.39 1.09
N ALA A 165 5.54 -1.52 1.43
CA ALA A 165 4.85 -2.80 1.54
C ALA A 165 3.67 -2.74 2.53
N ALA A 166 3.89 -2.15 3.72
CA ALA A 166 2.83 -1.95 4.71
C ALA A 166 1.69 -1.05 4.17
N ALA A 167 2.04 0.10 3.60
CA ALA A 167 1.07 1.07 3.13
C ALA A 167 0.27 0.58 1.90
N MET A 168 0.88 -0.18 1.00
CA MET A 168 0.17 -0.82 -0.11
C MET A 168 -0.85 -1.84 0.40
N ALA A 169 -0.47 -2.65 1.40
CA ALA A 169 -1.38 -3.62 2.02
C ALA A 169 -2.58 -2.95 2.70
N GLU A 170 -2.34 -1.84 3.41
CA GLU A 170 -3.39 -1.01 4.02
C GLU A 170 -4.35 -0.40 2.98
N LEU A 171 -3.85 -0.07 1.79
CA LEU A 171 -4.66 0.41 0.67
C LEU A 171 -5.35 -0.72 -0.10
N GLY A 172 -5.22 -1.96 0.36
CA GLY A 172 -5.91 -3.11 -0.20
C GLY A 172 -5.17 -3.83 -1.33
N ALA A 173 -3.90 -3.52 -1.61
CA ALA A 173 -3.10 -4.36 -2.49
C ALA A 173 -2.64 -5.63 -1.75
N MET A 174 -2.56 -6.77 -2.42
CA MET A 174 -1.89 -7.94 -1.86
C MET A 174 -0.38 -7.75 -1.97
N VAL A 175 0.34 -7.93 -0.87
CA VAL A 175 1.79 -7.75 -0.80
C VAL A 175 2.46 -9.04 -0.35
N ILE A 176 3.41 -9.52 -1.15
CA ILE A 176 4.27 -10.65 -0.79
C ILE A 176 5.69 -10.12 -0.68
N TYR A 177 6.20 -10.13 0.54
CA TYR A 177 7.52 -9.65 0.90
C TYR A 177 8.45 -10.86 1.08
N PHE A 178 9.38 -11.07 0.18
CA PHE A 178 10.41 -12.10 0.31
C PHE A 178 11.57 -11.51 1.10
N SER A 179 11.84 -12.08 2.28
CA SER A 179 13.04 -11.73 3.03
C SER A 179 14.22 -12.56 2.53
N PRO A 180 15.43 -11.96 2.41
CA PRO A 180 16.62 -12.75 2.16
C PRO A 180 17.06 -13.58 3.37
N SER A 181 16.54 -13.28 4.56
CA SER A 181 16.84 -13.97 5.83
C SER A 181 18.33 -13.99 6.13
N TYR A 182 19.02 -12.88 5.85
CA TYR A 182 20.47 -12.80 6.00
C TYR A 182 20.89 -12.59 7.45
N MET A 183 20.15 -11.78 8.23
CA MET A 183 20.61 -11.33 9.55
C MET A 183 19.51 -11.18 10.60
N TYR A 184 18.30 -10.77 10.23
CA TYR A 184 17.28 -10.32 11.18
C TYR A 184 15.97 -11.11 11.09
N ASP A 185 15.73 -11.81 9.98
CA ASP A 185 14.56 -12.68 9.80
C ASP A 185 14.97 -14.15 9.86
N GLU A 186 15.40 -14.62 11.03
CA GLU A 186 15.72 -16.04 11.23
C GLU A 186 14.49 -16.94 11.04
N GLY A 187 14.75 -18.19 10.64
CA GLY A 187 13.74 -19.20 10.34
C GLY A 187 13.41 -19.29 8.85
N ASP A 188 12.51 -20.22 8.52
CA ASP A 188 12.04 -20.49 7.16
C ASP A 188 10.51 -20.34 7.07
N GLU A 189 9.88 -19.61 7.99
CA GLU A 189 8.43 -19.51 8.00
C GLU A 189 7.90 -18.60 6.90
N VAL A 190 6.70 -18.94 6.43
CA VAL A 190 5.86 -18.04 5.64
C VAL A 190 4.78 -17.52 6.56
N LEU A 191 4.66 -16.21 6.69
CA LEU A 191 3.83 -15.57 7.72
C LEU A 191 2.87 -14.56 7.08
N GLN A 192 1.62 -14.55 7.48
CA GLN A 192 0.76 -13.39 7.32
C GLN A 192 0.99 -12.45 8.51
N ILE A 193 1.64 -11.31 8.28
CA ILE A 193 2.02 -10.37 9.34
C ILE A 193 1.03 -9.20 9.47
N ARG A 194 0.24 -8.91 8.43
CA ARG A 194 -0.93 -8.01 8.44
C ARG A 194 -1.96 -8.49 7.41
N ASP A 195 -3.14 -7.89 7.41
CA ASP A 195 -4.09 -8.07 6.32
C ASP A 195 -3.43 -7.69 4.99
N ASN A 196 -3.59 -8.56 4.00
CA ASN A 196 -2.96 -8.46 2.67
C ASN A 196 -1.42 -8.41 2.65
N LEU A 197 -0.71 -8.65 3.76
CA LEU A 197 0.76 -8.60 3.81
C LEU A 197 1.35 -9.92 4.32
N TYR A 198 2.11 -10.55 3.44
CA TYR A 198 2.74 -11.85 3.66
C TYR A 198 4.26 -11.72 3.65
N LEU A 199 4.91 -12.17 4.72
CA LEU A 199 6.36 -12.25 4.85
C LEU A 199 6.82 -13.68 4.58
N CYS A 200 7.61 -13.88 3.54
CA CYS A 200 8.20 -15.17 3.19
C CYS A 200 9.69 -15.15 3.55
N LYS A 201 10.10 -15.91 4.58
CA LYS A 201 11.49 -16.01 5.01
C LYS A 201 12.31 -17.06 4.24
N GLN A 202 11.72 -17.64 3.20
CA GLN A 202 12.41 -18.55 2.28
C GLN A 202 12.66 -17.82 0.95
N PRO A 203 13.87 -17.27 0.71
CA PRO A 203 14.15 -16.54 -0.52
C PRO A 203 14.06 -17.42 -1.77
N ALA A 204 14.24 -18.74 -1.65
CA ALA A 204 14.10 -19.68 -2.76
C ALA A 204 12.66 -19.78 -3.31
N LEU A 205 11.65 -19.49 -2.47
CA LEU A 205 10.24 -19.52 -2.89
C LEU A 205 9.87 -18.34 -3.81
N PHE A 206 10.72 -17.31 -3.90
CA PHE A 206 10.50 -16.20 -4.81
C PHE A 206 10.42 -16.67 -6.27
N GLU A 207 11.42 -17.43 -6.74
CA GLU A 207 11.41 -17.93 -8.12
C GLU A 207 10.29 -18.92 -8.39
N GLN A 208 9.89 -19.70 -7.38
CA GLN A 208 8.69 -20.53 -7.48
C GLN A 208 7.44 -19.67 -7.71
N TYR A 209 7.28 -18.59 -6.95
CA TYR A 209 6.16 -17.68 -7.14
C TYR A 209 6.18 -17.03 -8.53
N ILE A 210 7.35 -16.65 -9.04
CA ILE A 210 7.44 -16.07 -10.39
C ILE A 210 6.98 -17.06 -11.48
N VAL A 211 7.16 -18.36 -11.29
CA VAL A 211 6.71 -19.36 -12.27
C VAL A 211 5.23 -19.68 -12.11
N ASP A 212 4.75 -19.87 -10.88
CA ASP A 212 3.42 -20.41 -10.60
C ASP A 212 2.36 -19.34 -10.30
N GLY A 213 2.79 -18.11 -10.02
CA GLY A 213 1.96 -16.98 -9.60
C GLY A 213 1.30 -16.25 -10.78
N PRO A 214 0.21 -15.52 -10.51
CA PRO A 214 -0.40 -14.66 -11.51
C PRO A 214 0.45 -13.42 -11.82
N PRO A 215 0.10 -12.64 -12.85
CA PRO A 215 0.72 -11.34 -13.11
C PRO A 215 0.72 -10.44 -11.87
N SER A 216 1.90 -9.91 -11.53
CA SER A 216 2.17 -9.13 -10.32
C SER A 216 3.18 -8.03 -10.63
N PHE A 217 3.23 -6.99 -9.80
CA PHE A 217 4.20 -5.91 -9.87
C PHE A 217 5.43 -6.29 -9.04
N ILE A 218 6.57 -6.47 -9.69
CA ILE A 218 7.84 -6.88 -9.06
C ILE A 218 8.70 -5.64 -8.87
N ASP A 219 9.06 -5.35 -7.61
CA ASP A 219 9.88 -4.20 -7.24
C ASP A 219 11.39 -4.45 -7.44
N LEU A 220 12.00 -3.67 -8.33
CA LEU A 220 13.44 -3.61 -8.51
C LEU A 220 14.00 -2.39 -7.78
N TYR A 221 14.37 -2.59 -6.53
CA TYR A 221 15.02 -1.56 -5.72
C TYR A 221 16.41 -1.21 -6.29
N SER A 222 16.71 0.08 -6.48
CA SER A 222 17.89 0.54 -7.25
C SER A 222 19.25 0.05 -6.74
N THR A 223 19.37 -0.25 -5.44
CA THR A 223 20.61 -0.74 -4.81
C THR A 223 20.63 -2.26 -4.60
N ALA A 224 19.62 -2.99 -5.07
CA ALA A 224 19.59 -4.44 -4.96
C ALA A 224 20.52 -5.09 -6.00
N TRP A 225 21.25 -6.10 -5.54
CA TRP A 225 22.33 -6.81 -6.23
C TRP A 225 21.87 -8.15 -6.82
N TYR A 226 20.59 -8.49 -6.61
CA TYR A 226 19.99 -9.77 -6.97
C TYR A 226 19.62 -9.90 -8.47
N PHE A 227 19.63 -8.80 -9.21
CA PHE A 227 18.98 -8.73 -10.52
C PHE A 227 19.91 -8.96 -11.71
N SER A 228 19.43 -9.68 -12.72
CA SER A 228 20.05 -9.74 -14.05
C SER A 228 19.03 -9.39 -15.13
N LYS A 229 19.53 -8.89 -16.26
CA LYS A 229 18.69 -8.53 -17.41
C LYS A 229 17.86 -9.72 -17.90
N GLU A 230 18.47 -10.90 -17.94
CA GLU A 230 17.86 -12.15 -18.42
C GLU A 230 16.71 -12.57 -17.51
N ARG A 231 16.92 -12.55 -16.19
CA ARG A 231 15.89 -12.91 -15.20
C ARG A 231 14.70 -11.96 -15.28
N ILE A 232 14.95 -10.66 -15.29
CA ILE A 232 13.88 -9.65 -15.37
C ILE A 232 13.12 -9.74 -16.68
N SER A 233 13.82 -9.99 -17.80
CA SER A 233 13.15 -10.20 -19.09
C SER A 233 12.26 -11.44 -19.04
N ALA A 234 12.72 -12.53 -18.43
CA ALA A 234 11.94 -13.75 -18.27
C ALA A 234 10.70 -13.53 -17.37
N TRP A 235 10.83 -12.79 -16.27
CA TRP A 235 9.70 -12.43 -15.40
C TRP A 235 8.66 -11.59 -16.15
N ARG A 236 9.13 -10.64 -16.97
CA ARG A 236 8.26 -9.82 -17.81
C ARG A 236 7.54 -10.65 -18.88
N GLU A 237 8.23 -11.59 -19.50
CA GLU A 237 7.68 -12.54 -20.49
C GLU A 237 6.66 -13.51 -19.88
N ALA A 238 6.84 -13.88 -18.60
CA ALA A 238 5.86 -14.63 -17.82
C ALA A 238 4.58 -13.83 -17.49
N GLY A 239 4.55 -12.53 -17.80
CA GLY A 239 3.38 -11.67 -17.68
C GLY A 239 3.43 -10.69 -16.51
N HIS A 240 4.46 -10.74 -15.67
CA HIS A 240 4.62 -9.78 -14.58
C HIS A 240 4.96 -8.37 -15.09
N TYR A 241 4.72 -7.39 -14.23
CA TYR A 241 5.06 -5.98 -14.44
C TYR A 241 6.32 -5.66 -13.66
N ILE A 242 7.28 -5.03 -14.32
CA ILE A 242 8.56 -4.70 -13.71
C ILE A 242 8.56 -3.24 -13.27
N VAL A 243 8.70 -3.01 -11.97
CA VAL A 243 8.77 -1.70 -11.35
C VAL A 243 10.22 -1.43 -11.00
N TYR A 244 10.78 -0.28 -11.37
CA TYR A 244 12.11 0.14 -10.94
C TYR A 244 12.01 1.33 -9.99
N GLU A 245 12.31 1.12 -8.70
CA GLU A 245 12.37 2.18 -7.71
C GLU A 245 13.78 2.79 -7.69
N TYR A 246 13.90 4.04 -8.17
CA TYR A 246 15.15 4.79 -8.16
C TYR A 246 15.23 5.67 -6.92
N VAL A 247 15.81 5.12 -5.85
CA VAL A 247 15.68 5.68 -4.49
C VAL A 247 16.77 6.66 -4.11
N ASP A 248 18.02 6.34 -4.42
CA ASP A 248 19.14 7.21 -4.18
C ASP A 248 20.06 7.21 -5.40
N HIS A 249 20.86 8.26 -5.55
CA HIS A 249 21.92 8.28 -6.56
C HIS A 249 22.85 7.07 -6.36
N ILE A 250 23.30 6.48 -7.46
CA ILE A 250 24.14 5.29 -7.41
C ILE A 250 25.55 5.71 -6.99
N ASP A 251 25.86 5.50 -5.71
CA ASP A 251 27.10 5.94 -5.08
C ASP A 251 27.64 4.86 -4.14
N GLU A 252 28.97 4.72 -4.10
CA GLU A 252 29.65 3.75 -3.23
C GLU A 252 29.45 4.05 -1.75
N ALA A 253 29.28 5.33 -1.38
CA ALA A 253 29.03 5.71 0.01
C ALA A 253 27.65 5.23 0.50
N ILE A 254 26.69 4.97 -0.40
CA ILE A 254 25.32 4.54 -0.06
C ILE A 254 25.19 3.03 0.00
N SER A 255 25.74 2.32 -0.98
CA SER A 255 25.54 0.86 -1.12
C SER A 255 26.84 0.05 -1.04
N GLY A 256 27.96 0.68 -0.69
CA GLY A 256 29.28 0.10 -0.85
C GLY A 256 29.68 -0.03 -2.32
N LYS A 257 30.96 -0.33 -2.58
CA LYS A 257 31.50 -0.47 -3.93
C LYS A 257 30.79 -1.55 -4.75
N GLU A 258 30.65 -2.74 -4.18
CA GLU A 258 30.03 -3.89 -4.88
C GLU A 258 28.55 -3.61 -5.18
N GLY A 259 27.81 -3.04 -4.22
CA GLY A 259 26.42 -2.65 -4.41
C GLY A 259 26.27 -1.55 -5.47
N ALA A 260 27.15 -0.55 -5.47
CA ALA A 260 27.13 0.53 -6.46
C ALA A 260 27.47 0.02 -7.86
N ASP A 261 28.44 -0.89 -8.00
CA ASP A 261 28.79 -1.48 -9.29
C ASP A 261 27.65 -2.37 -9.83
N ALA A 262 27.01 -3.16 -8.97
CA ALA A 262 25.81 -3.91 -9.33
C ALA A 262 24.66 -2.99 -9.76
N ALA A 263 24.41 -1.91 -9.01
CA ALA A 263 23.40 -0.91 -9.33
C ALA A 263 23.69 -0.20 -10.66
N LYS A 264 24.95 0.15 -10.96
CA LYS A 264 25.36 0.74 -12.26
C LYS A 264 25.07 -0.23 -13.41
N VAL A 265 25.36 -1.52 -13.23
CA VAL A 265 25.03 -2.54 -14.22
C VAL A 265 23.52 -2.59 -14.43
N THR A 266 22.73 -2.72 -13.34
CA THR A 266 21.26 -2.67 -13.37
C THR A 266 20.75 -1.47 -14.14
N PHE A 267 21.23 -0.29 -13.76
CA PHE A 267 20.87 0.97 -14.36
C PHE A 267 21.21 1.03 -15.85
N ALA A 268 22.32 0.46 -16.31
CA ALA A 268 22.75 0.53 -17.70
C ALA A 268 21.79 -0.19 -18.68
N TRP A 269 21.11 -1.26 -18.27
CA TRP A 269 20.20 -2.00 -19.16
C TRP A 269 18.72 -1.62 -19.03
N LEU A 270 18.35 -0.72 -18.11
CA LEU A 270 16.96 -0.24 -18.02
C LEU A 270 16.51 0.39 -19.34
N ALA A 271 15.34 0.01 -19.83
CA ALA A 271 14.77 0.54 -21.06
C ALA A 271 13.25 0.32 -21.04
N PRO A 272 12.47 1.06 -21.85
CA PRO A 272 11.03 0.82 -21.98
C PRO A 272 10.65 -0.63 -22.38
N SER A 273 11.61 -1.39 -22.92
CA SER A 273 11.44 -2.80 -23.25
C SER A 273 11.76 -3.77 -22.10
N ILE A 274 12.19 -3.27 -20.94
CA ILE A 274 12.59 -4.10 -19.79
C ILE A 274 11.78 -3.77 -18.54
N VAL A 275 11.54 -2.48 -18.29
CA VAL A 275 10.72 -2.01 -17.17
C VAL A 275 9.39 -1.47 -17.67
N ASP A 276 8.39 -1.47 -16.81
CA ASP A 276 7.04 -0.99 -17.12
C ASP A 276 6.70 0.28 -16.34
N VAL A 277 7.20 0.41 -15.12
CA VAL A 277 7.04 1.60 -14.27
C VAL A 277 8.39 1.96 -13.66
N VAL A 278 8.69 3.25 -13.59
CA VAL A 278 9.88 3.82 -12.96
C VAL A 278 9.44 4.80 -11.89
N ILE A 279 9.89 4.58 -10.66
CA ILE A 279 9.51 5.33 -9.47
C ILE A 279 10.74 6.03 -8.88
N PRO A 280 11.07 7.24 -9.34
CA PRO A 280 12.11 8.05 -8.72
C PRO A 280 11.59 8.73 -7.45
N THR A 281 12.46 8.86 -6.45
CA THR A 281 12.11 9.42 -5.12
C THR A 281 12.49 10.89 -4.95
N ALA A 282 13.35 11.44 -5.82
CA ALA A 282 13.81 12.83 -5.76
C ALA A 282 13.74 13.51 -7.13
N GLY A 283 13.64 14.83 -7.16
CA GLY A 283 13.44 15.63 -8.36
C GLY A 283 14.53 15.43 -9.41
N LEU A 284 15.81 15.40 -9.00
CA LEU A 284 16.91 15.14 -9.93
C LEU A 284 16.86 13.72 -10.53
N LEU A 285 16.52 12.72 -9.71
CA LEU A 285 16.34 11.35 -10.19
C LEU A 285 15.13 11.26 -11.14
N TYR A 286 14.07 12.02 -10.85
CA TYR A 286 12.90 12.13 -11.72
C TYR A 286 13.25 12.75 -13.06
N ASP A 287 13.97 13.86 -13.08
CA ASP A 287 14.41 14.53 -14.32
C ASP A 287 15.27 13.59 -15.18
N GLU A 288 16.18 12.84 -14.56
CA GLU A 288 17.00 11.84 -15.25
C GLU A 288 16.13 10.73 -15.89
N MET A 289 15.16 10.20 -15.13
CA MET A 289 14.28 9.15 -15.65
C MET A 289 13.32 9.69 -16.72
N ARG A 290 12.83 10.92 -16.62
CA ARG A 290 11.99 11.56 -17.65
C ARG A 290 12.73 11.84 -18.95
N ALA A 291 14.06 12.01 -18.90
CA ALA A 291 14.89 12.11 -20.08
C ALA A 291 15.07 10.75 -20.80
N ARG A 292 14.98 9.63 -20.06
CA ARG A 292 15.22 8.27 -20.56
C ARG A 292 13.94 7.51 -20.91
N PHE A 293 12.83 7.81 -20.24
CA PHE A 293 11.58 7.06 -20.32
C PHE A 293 10.39 7.94 -20.75
N PRO A 294 9.39 7.34 -21.45
CA PRO A 294 8.09 7.96 -21.68
C PRO A 294 7.44 8.48 -20.39
N SER A 295 6.63 9.54 -20.49
CA SER A 295 6.03 10.22 -19.33
C SER A 295 5.05 9.38 -18.54
N ASP A 296 4.33 8.52 -19.23
CA ASP A 296 3.37 7.57 -18.69
C ASP A 296 4.01 6.41 -17.91
N MET A 297 5.34 6.24 -18.04
CA MET A 297 6.10 5.22 -17.30
C MET A 297 6.76 5.75 -16.03
N VAL A 298 6.84 7.07 -15.82
CA VAL A 298 7.62 7.65 -14.72
C VAL A 298 6.70 8.37 -13.74
N ALA A 299 6.60 7.84 -12.52
CA ALA A 299 5.78 8.41 -11.46
C ALA A 299 6.64 8.74 -10.24
N MET A 300 6.73 10.02 -9.87
CA MET A 300 7.52 10.47 -8.72
C MET A 300 6.84 10.04 -7.43
N SER A 301 7.51 9.22 -6.62
CA SER A 301 7.04 8.88 -5.27
C SER A 301 8.18 9.05 -4.27
N PRO A 302 8.28 10.23 -3.63
CA PRO A 302 9.29 10.47 -2.61
C PRO A 302 9.16 9.53 -1.40
N ASN A 303 10.11 9.63 -0.47
CA ASN A 303 9.94 8.99 0.83
C ASN A 303 8.80 9.62 1.63
N GLY A 304 8.36 8.92 2.67
CA GLY A 304 7.25 9.33 3.51
C GLY A 304 7.48 9.07 4.98
N VAL A 305 6.39 9.18 5.75
CA VAL A 305 6.38 8.96 7.20
C VAL A 305 5.13 8.21 7.65
N GLU A 306 5.27 7.35 8.66
CA GLU A 306 4.18 6.73 9.40
C GLU A 306 3.67 7.72 10.45
N ILE A 307 2.81 8.64 10.03
CA ILE A 307 2.44 9.84 10.77
C ILE A 307 1.90 9.50 12.17
N GLU A 308 1.06 8.47 12.24
CA GLU A 308 0.35 8.00 13.43
C GLU A 308 1.32 7.62 14.56
N ARG A 309 2.54 7.19 14.22
CA ARG A 309 3.58 6.85 15.19
C ARG A 309 4.14 8.08 15.92
N PHE A 310 4.14 9.24 15.27
CA PHE A 310 4.73 10.47 15.81
C PHE A 310 3.67 11.40 16.40
N ILE A 311 2.46 11.40 15.84
CA ILE A 311 1.36 12.23 16.35
C ILE A 311 0.99 11.78 17.76
N GLY A 312 1.00 12.74 18.69
CA GLY A 312 0.50 12.51 20.06
C GLY A 312 1.54 11.96 21.03
N CYS A 313 2.77 11.69 20.59
CA CYS A 313 3.87 11.40 21.50
C CYS A 313 4.10 12.61 22.43
N LYS A 314 3.86 12.42 23.73
CA LYS A 314 4.09 13.42 24.79
C LYS A 314 5.32 13.11 25.62
N GLU A 315 5.83 11.89 25.52
CA GLU A 315 6.93 11.38 26.33
C GLU A 315 8.27 11.83 25.74
N THR A 316 9.19 12.20 26.62
CA THR A 316 10.60 12.41 26.29
C THR A 316 11.39 11.13 26.55
N ASN A 317 12.56 11.03 25.94
CA ASN A 317 13.46 9.91 26.13
C ASN A 317 14.34 10.15 27.37
N PRO A 318 14.33 9.25 28.37
CA PRO A 318 15.06 9.46 29.61
C PRO A 318 16.57 9.69 29.43
N VAL A 319 17.20 9.03 28.45
CA VAL A 319 18.64 9.19 28.19
C VAL A 319 18.93 10.60 27.69
N ILE A 320 18.07 11.13 26.81
CA ILE A 320 18.25 12.49 26.28
C ILE A 320 17.97 13.54 27.37
N ASP A 321 17.02 13.28 28.27
CA ASP A 321 16.77 14.15 29.41
C ASP A 321 17.94 14.18 30.40
N GLU A 322 18.61 13.05 30.63
CA GLU A 322 19.84 12.99 31.43
C GLU A 322 20.99 13.75 30.79
N ILE A 323 21.21 13.56 29.48
CA ILE A 323 22.19 14.33 28.70
C ILE A 323 21.90 15.83 28.84
N ARG A 324 20.66 16.26 28.59
CA ARG A 324 20.24 17.65 28.72
C ARG A 324 20.58 18.23 30.09
N LYS A 325 20.27 17.50 31.17
CA LYS A 325 20.60 17.92 32.56
C LYS A 325 22.11 18.03 32.77
N ALA A 326 22.88 17.04 32.31
CA ALA A 326 24.34 17.00 32.43
C ALA A 326 25.01 18.20 31.74
N HIS A 327 24.43 18.70 30.64
CA HIS A 327 24.90 19.88 29.92
C HIS A 327 24.20 21.19 30.34
N GLY A 328 23.62 21.25 31.55
CA GLY A 328 23.10 22.49 32.13
C GLY A 328 21.77 22.95 31.53
N ASN A 329 20.95 22.03 31.04
CA ASN A 329 19.64 22.29 30.39
C ASN A 329 19.71 23.19 29.15
N LYS A 330 20.83 23.14 28.43
CA LYS A 330 20.99 23.80 27.13
C LYS A 330 20.01 23.22 26.09
N PRO A 331 19.67 23.99 25.04
CA PRO A 331 18.86 23.47 23.93
C PRO A 331 19.55 22.28 23.25
N VAL A 332 18.76 21.28 22.87
CA VAL A 332 19.24 20.05 22.24
C VAL A 332 19.00 20.09 20.74
N ILE A 333 20.08 20.02 19.97
CA ILE A 333 20.09 19.88 18.51
C ILE A 333 20.33 18.42 18.19
N GLY A 334 19.32 17.76 17.62
CA GLY A 334 19.30 16.31 17.53
C GLY A 334 19.27 15.76 16.10
N TYR A 335 20.00 14.67 15.88
CA TYR A 335 19.93 13.84 14.69
C TYR A 335 19.55 12.41 15.09
N VAL A 336 18.70 11.76 14.31
CA VAL A 336 18.42 10.31 14.44
C VAL A 336 18.59 9.64 13.08
N GLY A 337 19.48 8.65 13.01
CA GLY A 337 19.69 7.80 11.85
C GLY A 337 21.10 7.22 11.77
N ALA A 338 21.40 6.46 10.72
CA ALA A 338 22.73 5.91 10.51
C ALA A 338 23.80 7.03 10.54
N LEU A 339 24.88 6.79 11.29
CA LEU A 339 26.08 7.62 11.29
C LEU A 339 26.95 7.10 10.14
N ALA A 340 26.95 7.80 9.02
CA ALA A 340 27.51 7.33 7.76
C ALA A 340 28.42 8.38 7.10
N ASP A 341 29.17 7.98 6.08
CA ASP A 341 30.18 8.83 5.42
C ASP A 341 29.60 10.09 4.75
N TRP A 342 28.29 10.11 4.48
CA TRP A 342 27.59 11.28 3.95
C TRP A 342 27.28 12.35 5.02
N LEU A 343 27.52 12.09 6.31
CA LEU A 343 27.46 13.12 7.35
C LEU A 343 28.73 13.98 7.35
N ASP A 344 28.56 15.27 7.57
CA ASP A 344 29.65 16.23 7.67
C ASP A 344 30.20 16.31 9.11
N TYR A 345 31.07 15.37 9.45
CA TYR A 345 31.68 15.28 10.78
C TYR A 345 32.54 16.50 11.13
N GLU A 346 33.16 17.16 10.16
CA GLU A 346 33.95 18.37 10.38
C GLU A 346 33.03 19.53 10.76
N LEU A 347 31.97 19.76 10.00
CA LEU A 347 30.94 20.74 10.30
C LEU A 347 30.30 20.50 11.67
N ILE A 348 29.96 19.24 12.00
CA ILE A 348 29.38 18.87 13.30
C ILE A 348 30.32 19.25 14.44
N ALA A 349 31.59 18.87 14.35
CA ALA A 349 32.58 19.15 15.38
C ALA A 349 32.86 20.65 15.53
N ASP A 350 32.94 21.36 14.40
CA ASP A 350 33.18 22.79 14.39
C ASP A 350 31.99 23.55 14.98
N LEU A 351 30.75 23.23 14.61
CA LEU A 351 29.56 23.83 15.21
C LEU A 351 29.46 23.57 16.71
N ALA A 352 29.74 22.34 17.15
CA ALA A 352 29.76 22.02 18.58
C ALA A 352 30.73 22.94 19.35
N ARG A 353 31.95 23.13 18.82
CA ARG A 353 32.97 24.04 19.40
C ARG A 353 32.57 25.52 19.34
N HIS A 354 31.92 25.96 18.26
CA HIS A 354 31.49 27.35 18.10
C HIS A 354 30.24 27.70 18.92
N ARG A 355 29.41 26.70 19.27
CA ARG A 355 28.15 26.86 20.00
C ARG A 355 28.13 26.07 21.32
N PRO A 356 29.01 26.42 22.28
CA PRO A 356 29.03 25.76 23.59
C PRO A 356 27.75 26.01 24.40
N ASP A 357 26.89 26.93 23.99
CA ASP A 357 25.56 27.20 24.53
C ASP A 357 24.49 26.18 24.10
N LEU A 358 24.79 25.31 23.13
CA LEU A 358 23.92 24.24 22.65
C LEU A 358 24.47 22.86 23.03
N THR A 359 23.62 21.84 22.98
CA THR A 359 24.02 20.43 23.09
C THR A 359 23.63 19.68 21.82
N PHE A 360 24.61 19.08 21.16
CA PHE A 360 24.41 18.29 19.95
C PHE A 360 24.31 16.82 20.31
N VAL A 361 23.24 16.16 19.88
CA VAL A 361 22.97 14.75 20.16
C VAL A 361 22.77 13.99 18.85
N MET A 362 23.65 13.04 18.57
CA MET A 362 23.70 12.32 17.31
C MET A 362 23.39 10.83 17.54
N VAL A 363 22.15 10.44 17.31
CA VAL A 363 21.60 9.12 17.65
C VAL A 363 21.64 8.18 16.45
N GLY A 364 22.17 6.97 16.63
CA GLY A 364 22.09 5.90 15.64
C GLY A 364 23.32 5.00 15.58
N PRO A 365 23.25 3.90 14.80
CA PRO A 365 24.38 3.00 14.60
C PRO A 365 25.40 3.63 13.65
N LYS A 366 26.68 3.29 13.83
CA LYS A 366 27.68 3.52 12.77
C LYS A 366 27.33 2.66 11.56
N TYR A 367 27.35 3.27 10.39
CA TYR A 367 27.10 2.59 9.12
C TYR A 367 28.27 1.69 8.73
N THR A 368 29.49 2.15 9.01
CA THR A 368 30.73 1.39 8.86
C THR A 368 31.62 1.58 10.09
N ASP A 369 32.39 0.56 10.45
CA ASP A 369 33.30 0.62 11.60
C ASP A 369 34.46 1.62 11.39
N SER A 370 34.75 2.00 10.14
CA SER A 370 35.78 2.98 9.78
C SER A 370 35.45 4.41 10.20
N ILE A 371 34.19 4.70 10.55
CA ILE A 371 33.76 6.05 10.92
C ILE A 371 34.36 6.44 12.27
N THR A 372 35.14 7.51 12.25
CA THR A 372 35.69 8.16 13.45
C THR A 372 34.76 9.27 13.89
N LEU A 373 34.21 9.16 15.10
CA LEU A 373 33.30 10.15 15.66
C LEU A 373 34.11 11.26 16.33
N PRO A 374 33.91 12.54 15.96
CA PRO A 374 34.61 13.64 16.59
C PRO A 374 34.12 13.87 18.04
N GLU A 375 35.00 14.44 18.85
CA GLU A 375 34.74 14.78 20.24
C GLU A 375 34.64 16.29 20.44
N ALA A 376 33.67 16.71 21.26
CA ALA A 376 33.54 18.07 21.80
C ALA A 376 32.72 18.01 23.11
N ASP A 377 32.93 18.96 24.03
CA ASP A 377 32.31 18.97 25.37
C ASP A 377 30.78 18.95 25.37
N ASN A 378 30.15 19.34 24.27
CA ASN A 378 28.71 19.44 24.08
C ASN A 378 28.20 18.58 22.90
N LEU A 379 28.98 17.60 22.44
CA LEU A 379 28.63 16.68 21.37
C LEU A 379 28.55 15.26 21.91
N VAL A 380 27.37 14.64 21.80
CA VAL A 380 27.07 13.36 22.43
C VAL A 380 26.57 12.33 21.42
N TRP A 381 27.14 11.13 21.49
CA TRP A 381 26.84 9.98 20.64
C TRP A 381 26.26 8.84 21.48
N PRO A 382 24.96 8.82 21.79
CA PRO A 382 24.39 7.81 22.69
C PRO A 382 24.25 6.42 22.05
N GLY A 383 24.60 6.25 20.77
CA GLY A 383 24.49 5.00 20.04
C GLY A 383 23.10 4.76 19.43
N PRO A 384 22.81 3.53 18.99
CA PRO A 384 21.54 3.18 18.35
C PRO A 384 20.40 3.03 19.37
N PHE A 385 19.18 3.33 18.93
CA PHE A 385 17.95 3.08 19.66
C PHE A 385 16.96 2.30 18.78
N PRO A 386 16.09 1.46 19.36
CA PRO A 386 15.05 0.77 18.59
C PRO A 386 14.12 1.77 17.89
N TYR A 387 13.76 1.48 16.64
CA TYR A 387 12.88 2.35 15.83
C TYR A 387 11.58 2.78 16.55
N PRO A 388 10.87 1.93 17.34
CA PRO A 388 9.68 2.35 18.07
C PRO A 388 9.89 3.50 19.07
N THR A 389 11.14 3.75 19.49
CA THR A 389 11.48 4.82 20.44
C THR A 389 11.84 6.15 19.77
N VAL A 390 11.96 6.19 18.43
CA VAL A 390 12.30 7.41 17.68
C VAL A 390 11.36 8.59 17.99
N PRO A 391 10.03 8.42 18.15
CA PRO A 391 9.15 9.52 18.55
C PRO A 391 9.56 10.20 19.86
N THR A 392 9.99 9.44 20.88
CA THR A 392 10.40 10.01 22.18
C THR A 392 11.73 10.73 22.08
N LEU A 393 12.65 10.23 21.24
CA LEU A 393 13.91 10.91 20.92
C LEU A 393 13.64 12.27 20.29
N LEU A 394 12.84 12.31 19.22
CA LEU A 394 12.50 13.55 18.53
C LEU A 394 11.78 14.52 19.45
N ASN A 395 10.86 14.04 20.28
CA ASN A 395 10.16 14.88 21.24
C ASN A 395 11.12 15.56 22.24
N SER A 396 12.26 14.91 22.54
CA SER A 396 13.32 15.43 23.42
C SER A 396 14.22 16.47 22.77
N PHE A 397 14.14 16.68 21.45
CA PHE A 397 14.95 17.67 20.74
C PHE A 397 14.27 19.04 20.69
N ASP A 398 15.05 20.13 20.72
CA ASP A 398 14.55 21.48 20.46
C ASP A 398 14.55 21.80 18.96
N VAL A 399 15.58 21.36 18.25
CA VAL A 399 15.72 21.42 16.78
C VAL A 399 16.21 20.07 16.30
N ALA A 400 15.66 19.59 15.20
CA ALA A 400 16.17 18.42 14.50
C ALA A 400 17.01 18.88 13.30
N TRP A 401 18.11 18.20 13.00
CA TRP A 401 18.97 18.59 11.90
C TRP A 401 19.47 17.41 11.08
N ILE A 402 19.83 17.67 9.82
CA ILE A 402 20.38 16.70 8.87
C ILE A 402 21.68 17.28 8.28
N PRO A 403 22.82 17.12 8.98
CA PRO A 403 24.10 17.71 8.59
C PRO A 403 24.82 16.84 7.55
N PHE A 404 24.24 16.72 6.36
CA PHE A 404 24.89 16.01 5.25
C PHE A 404 26.00 16.88 4.64
N LYS A 405 27.03 16.22 4.10
CA LYS A 405 28.04 16.86 3.26
C LYS A 405 27.38 17.38 1.98
N GLU A 406 27.88 18.51 1.47
CA GLU A 406 27.54 18.96 0.13
C GLU A 406 27.96 17.92 -0.92
N GLY A 407 27.20 17.82 -2.02
CA GLY A 407 27.47 16.84 -3.07
C GLY A 407 26.22 16.15 -3.58
N ASP A 408 26.42 15.17 -4.45
CA ASP A 408 25.33 14.57 -5.22
C ASP A 408 24.37 13.75 -4.36
N ILE A 409 24.86 13.11 -3.29
CA ILE A 409 24.00 12.47 -2.28
C ILE A 409 23.04 13.49 -1.66
N ALA A 410 23.55 14.63 -1.16
CA ALA A 410 22.69 15.67 -0.59
C ALA A 410 21.66 16.18 -1.60
N LYS A 411 22.06 16.42 -2.86
CA LYS A 411 21.16 16.94 -3.91
C LYS A 411 20.06 15.96 -4.33
N THR A 412 20.30 14.67 -4.19
CA THR A 412 19.44 13.60 -4.74
C THR A 412 18.72 12.78 -3.68
N THR A 413 19.05 12.93 -2.40
CA THR A 413 18.38 12.20 -1.33
C THR A 413 17.04 12.85 -0.98
N SER A 414 15.98 12.02 -0.93
CA SER A 414 14.72 12.32 -0.26
C SER A 414 14.73 11.68 1.14
N PRO A 415 15.18 12.36 2.21
CA PRO A 415 15.44 11.68 3.49
C PRO A 415 14.14 11.42 4.28
N LEU A 416 13.97 10.18 4.77
CA LEU A 416 12.89 9.79 5.69
C LEU A 416 12.76 10.74 6.89
N LYS A 417 13.93 11.06 7.45
CA LYS A 417 14.12 11.90 8.64
C LYS A 417 13.40 13.24 8.54
N LEU A 418 13.38 13.86 7.35
CA LEU A 418 12.68 15.13 7.15
C LEU A 418 11.21 15.02 7.53
N PHE A 419 10.55 13.97 7.03
CA PHE A 419 9.12 13.74 7.24
C PHE A 419 8.82 13.27 8.67
N GLU A 420 9.71 12.47 9.27
CA GLU A 420 9.64 12.13 10.70
C GLU A 420 9.75 13.39 11.59
N TYR A 421 10.66 14.31 11.26
CA TYR A 421 10.86 15.55 12.01
C TYR A 421 9.66 16.49 11.85
N PHE A 422 9.07 16.55 10.65
CA PHE A 422 7.82 17.24 10.41
C PHE A 422 6.64 16.64 11.21
N ALA A 423 6.53 15.31 11.25
CA ALA A 423 5.48 14.63 12.02
C ALA A 423 5.64 14.86 13.52
N ALA A 424 6.89 14.89 14.02
CA ALA A 424 7.26 15.28 15.38
C ALA A 424 7.22 16.80 15.63
N ARG A 425 6.85 17.60 14.61
CA ARG A 425 6.69 19.06 14.66
C ARG A 425 7.95 19.81 15.09
N LYS A 426 9.12 19.33 14.67
CA LYS A 426 10.41 19.93 15.02
C LYS A 426 10.83 20.97 13.97
N PRO A 427 11.45 22.09 14.37
CA PRO A 427 12.28 22.88 13.48
C PRO A 427 13.33 22.00 12.82
N VAL A 428 13.46 22.09 11.49
CA VAL A 428 14.41 21.27 10.72
C VAL A 428 15.48 22.14 10.10
N LEU A 429 16.74 21.83 10.38
CA LEU A 429 17.91 22.47 9.76
C LEU A 429 18.68 21.47 8.90
N VAL A 430 19.01 21.83 7.67
CA VAL A 430 19.74 20.97 6.73
C VAL A 430 20.89 21.71 6.05
N ASN A 431 21.76 20.98 5.36
CA ASN A 431 22.65 21.60 4.39
C ASN A 431 21.83 22.16 3.20
N SER A 432 22.18 23.35 2.74
CA SER A 432 21.52 24.04 1.61
C SER A 432 21.54 23.28 0.28
N ASP A 433 22.46 22.35 0.09
CA ASP A 433 22.52 21.51 -1.11
C ASP A 433 21.45 20.41 -1.11
N MET A 434 20.76 20.18 0.02
CA MET A 434 19.68 19.19 0.14
C MET A 434 18.38 19.64 -0.53
N ARG A 435 18.32 19.56 -1.86
CA ARG A 435 17.24 20.09 -2.71
C ARG A 435 15.83 19.66 -2.29
N GLU A 436 15.63 18.38 -1.99
CA GLU A 436 14.34 17.85 -1.55
C GLU A 436 13.89 18.45 -0.21
N CYS A 437 14.84 18.81 0.66
CA CYS A 437 14.55 19.43 1.95
C CYS A 437 14.26 20.93 1.78
N VAL A 438 15.09 21.66 1.03
CA VAL A 438 14.95 23.12 0.89
C VAL A 438 13.77 23.55 0.01
N ALA A 439 13.13 22.59 -0.68
CA ALA A 439 11.85 22.82 -1.36
C ALA A 439 10.71 23.21 -0.39
N TYR A 440 10.83 22.87 0.89
CA TYR A 440 9.89 23.28 1.93
C TYR A 440 10.34 24.59 2.59
N LYS A 441 9.50 25.63 2.50
CA LYS A 441 9.81 26.96 3.06
C LYS A 441 10.00 26.98 4.57
N GLU A 442 9.51 25.97 5.28
CA GLU A 442 9.67 25.78 6.72
C GLU A 442 11.05 25.20 7.09
N VAL A 443 11.80 24.66 6.13
CA VAL A 443 13.13 24.10 6.37
C VAL A 443 14.15 25.23 6.41
N PHE A 444 14.94 25.25 7.47
CA PHE A 444 16.12 26.11 7.57
C PHE A 444 17.28 25.44 6.84
N SER A 445 18.11 26.23 6.18
CA SER A 445 19.27 25.72 5.46
C SER A 445 20.48 26.64 5.59
N ALA A 446 21.66 26.04 5.53
CA ALA A 446 22.95 26.71 5.64
C ALA A 446 24.04 25.91 4.91
N SER A 447 25.20 26.52 4.69
CA SER A 447 26.32 25.92 3.94
C SER A 447 27.65 25.91 4.71
N ASP A 448 27.78 26.72 5.76
CA ASP A 448 29.01 26.84 6.56
C ASP A 448 28.70 27.07 8.05
N VAL A 449 29.72 26.91 8.91
CA VAL A 449 29.57 27.01 10.38
C VAL A 449 28.86 28.29 10.81
N GLN A 450 29.17 29.43 10.19
CA GLN A 450 28.58 30.71 10.58
C GLN A 450 27.09 30.77 10.21
N SER A 451 26.76 30.45 8.96
CA SER A 451 25.37 30.40 8.49
C SER A 451 24.55 29.32 9.22
N PHE A 452 25.15 28.18 9.57
CA PHE A 452 24.50 27.16 10.39
C PHE A 452 24.20 27.68 11.80
N SER A 453 25.15 28.40 12.41
CA SER A 453 24.92 29.02 13.73
C SER A 453 23.74 30.00 13.69
N GLU A 454 23.66 30.86 12.67
CA GLU A 454 22.56 31.81 12.49
C GLU A 454 21.23 31.10 12.21
N ALA A 455 21.24 30.06 11.37
CA ALA A 455 20.07 29.25 11.06
C ALA A 455 19.57 28.45 12.28
N LEU A 456 20.48 27.99 13.17
CA LEU A 456 20.12 27.37 14.45
C LEU A 456 19.37 28.33 15.36
N ASP A 457 19.81 29.59 15.45
CA ASP A 457 19.10 30.59 16.25
C ASP A 457 17.70 30.85 15.69
N ALA A 458 17.56 30.92 14.36
CA ALA A 458 16.28 31.07 13.69
C ALA A 458 15.36 29.84 13.90
N ALA A 459 15.91 28.62 13.83
CA ALA A 459 15.18 27.39 14.07
C ALA A 459 14.73 27.25 15.53
N LEU A 460 15.60 27.58 16.48
CA LEU A 460 15.29 27.59 17.92
C LEU A 460 14.15 28.55 18.24
N ALA A 461 14.11 29.72 17.57
CA ALA A 461 13.01 30.67 17.71
C ALA A 461 11.65 30.11 17.23
N LYS A 462 11.64 29.05 16.41
CA LYS A 462 10.42 28.38 15.93
C LYS A 462 10.00 27.14 16.72
N LYS A 463 10.80 26.68 17.68
CA LYS A 463 10.55 25.43 18.41
C LYS A 463 9.19 25.37 19.11
N ASP A 464 8.63 26.51 19.50
CA ASP A 464 7.32 26.64 20.15
C ASP A 464 6.29 27.44 19.33
N ASP A 465 6.63 27.80 18.08
CA ASP A 465 5.75 28.54 17.19
C ASP A 465 4.61 27.64 16.68
N ALA A 466 3.37 27.96 17.06
CA ALA A 466 2.18 27.18 16.69
C ALA A 466 1.90 27.18 15.18
N ALA A 467 2.18 28.28 14.48
CA ALA A 467 1.99 28.36 13.03
C ALA A 467 3.02 27.50 12.29
N TYR A 468 4.27 27.53 12.74
CA TYR A 468 5.33 26.64 12.26
C TYR A 468 4.94 25.17 12.44
N LYS A 469 4.59 24.77 13.67
CA LYS A 469 4.19 23.39 14.00
C LYS A 469 3.01 22.89 13.15
N LYS A 470 2.03 23.77 12.87
CA LYS A 470 0.89 23.46 12.00
C LYS A 470 1.32 23.26 10.55
N ALA A 471 2.23 24.09 10.05
CA ALA A 471 2.70 24.02 8.67
C ALA A 471 3.52 22.75 8.39
N VAL A 472 4.49 22.41 9.25
CA VAL A 472 5.26 21.18 9.08
C VAL A 472 4.40 19.92 9.24
N LEU A 473 3.43 19.92 10.14
CA LEU A 473 2.50 18.79 10.28
C LEU A 473 1.66 18.59 9.01
N LYS A 474 1.26 19.67 8.33
CA LYS A 474 0.57 19.58 7.03
C LYS A 474 1.45 18.89 5.99
N HIS A 475 2.74 19.20 5.95
CA HIS A 475 3.69 18.52 5.04
C HIS A 475 3.85 17.04 5.38
N ALA A 476 3.94 16.69 6.67
CA ALA A 476 3.96 15.29 7.10
C ALA A 476 2.71 14.53 6.63
N HIS A 477 1.51 15.12 6.76
CA HIS A 477 0.26 14.52 6.25
C HIS A 477 0.28 14.28 4.74
N ALA A 478 0.77 15.25 3.96
CA ALA A 478 0.92 15.10 2.51
C ALA A 478 2.03 14.12 2.10
N ALA A 479 2.88 13.71 3.05
CA ALA A 479 3.99 12.80 2.86
C ALA A 479 3.76 11.46 3.59
N SER A 480 2.51 11.07 3.86
CA SER A 480 2.24 9.77 4.46
C SER A 480 2.68 8.64 3.52
N TRP A 481 3.06 7.50 4.10
CA TRP A 481 3.36 6.32 3.29
C TRP A 481 2.17 5.85 2.46
N GLN A 482 0.94 6.06 2.92
CA GLN A 482 -0.27 5.78 2.17
C GLN A 482 -0.39 6.68 0.92
N GLU A 483 -0.03 7.97 0.99
CA GLU A 483 0.00 8.82 -0.21
C GLU A 483 1.09 8.37 -1.21
N ARG A 484 2.24 7.88 -0.71
CA ARG A 484 3.31 7.32 -1.56
C ARG A 484 2.87 6.04 -2.25
N ALA A 485 2.28 5.11 -1.49
CA ALA A 485 1.73 3.87 -2.00
C ALA A 485 0.61 4.12 -3.01
N ARG A 486 -0.30 5.07 -2.76
CA ARG A 486 -1.36 5.44 -3.71
C ARG A 486 -0.79 5.91 -5.04
N THR A 487 0.23 6.77 -5.00
CA THR A 487 0.91 7.24 -6.22
C THR A 487 1.48 6.08 -7.05
N MET A 488 2.07 5.07 -6.39
CA MET A 488 2.57 3.88 -7.05
C MET A 488 1.43 3.00 -7.61
N LEU A 489 0.37 2.77 -6.84
CA LEU A 489 -0.80 1.98 -7.26
C LEU A 489 -1.52 2.61 -8.46
N ASP A 490 -1.66 3.94 -8.50
CA ASP A 490 -2.23 4.65 -9.66
C ASP A 490 -1.39 4.43 -10.93
N ALA A 491 -0.06 4.44 -10.80
CA ALA A 491 0.85 4.14 -11.90
C ALA A 491 0.76 2.66 -12.35
N PHE A 492 0.59 1.75 -11.41
CA PHE A 492 0.42 0.32 -11.67
C PHE A 492 -0.86 0.04 -12.45
N GLU A 493 -1.98 0.61 -11.99
CA GLU A 493 -3.27 0.53 -12.67
C GLU A 493 -3.18 1.08 -14.10
N HIS A 494 -2.58 2.27 -14.27
CA HIS A 494 -2.39 2.88 -15.59
C HIS A 494 -1.68 1.95 -16.57
N VAL A 495 -0.56 1.35 -16.15
CA VAL A 495 0.24 0.47 -17.01
C VAL A 495 -0.45 -0.87 -17.27
N ALA A 496 -1.15 -1.44 -16.28
CA ALA A 496 -1.96 -2.64 -16.48
C ALA A 496 -3.04 -2.42 -17.54
N HIS A 497 -3.73 -1.28 -17.50
CA HIS A 497 -4.70 -0.89 -18.53
C HIS A 497 -4.06 -0.80 -19.92
N LEU A 498 -2.90 -0.14 -20.04
CA LEU A 498 -2.20 -0.02 -21.32
C LEU A 498 -1.85 -1.39 -21.91
N ARG A 499 -1.22 -2.28 -21.12
CA ARG A 499 -0.85 -3.63 -21.58
C ARG A 499 -2.06 -4.44 -22.02
N TYR A 500 -3.15 -4.41 -21.24
CA TYR A 500 -4.40 -5.10 -21.60
C TYR A 500 -4.95 -4.61 -22.95
N HIS A 501 -4.93 -3.29 -23.19
CA HIS A 501 -5.40 -2.73 -24.46
C HIS A 501 -4.50 -3.07 -25.64
N TYR A 502 -3.16 -3.05 -25.48
CA TYR A 502 -2.24 -3.42 -26.56
C TYR A 502 -2.31 -4.90 -26.92
N ALA A 503 -2.42 -5.80 -25.93
CA ALA A 503 -2.56 -7.24 -26.17
C ALA A 503 -3.83 -7.57 -26.97
N ASN A 504 -4.92 -6.83 -26.74
CA ASN A 504 -6.20 -7.05 -27.40
C ASN A 504 -6.35 -6.32 -28.75
N ARG A 505 -5.51 -5.34 -29.08
CA ARG A 505 -5.46 -4.72 -30.43
C ARG A 505 -4.90 -5.65 -31.49
N SER A 506 -4.03 -6.58 -31.13
CA SER A 506 -3.41 -7.55 -32.06
C SER A 506 -4.33 -8.72 -32.44
N ARG A 507 -5.54 -8.81 -31.87
CA ARG A 507 -6.50 -9.90 -32.11
C ARG A 507 -7.70 -9.53 -33.00
N VAL A 508 -7.72 -8.33 -33.60
CA VAL A 508 -8.74 -7.96 -34.60
C VAL A 508 -8.20 -8.24 -36.00
N PRO A 509 -8.82 -9.14 -36.80
CA PRO A 509 -8.42 -9.35 -38.18
C PRO A 509 -8.57 -8.05 -38.98
N TYR A 510 -7.52 -7.71 -39.72
CA TYR A 510 -7.52 -6.63 -40.69
C TYR A 510 -8.43 -7.01 -41.87
N SER A 511 -9.74 -6.85 -41.71
CA SER A 511 -10.70 -6.98 -42.81
C SER A 511 -11.79 -5.93 -42.62
N TYR A 512 -11.56 -4.72 -43.13
CA TYR A 512 -12.54 -3.88 -43.83
C TYR A 512 -11.81 -2.64 -44.36
N MET A 513 -11.14 -2.80 -45.50
CA MET A 513 -10.91 -1.69 -46.43
C MET A 513 -11.92 -1.84 -47.58
N SER A 514 -12.48 -0.70 -47.97
CA SER A 514 -13.39 -0.44 -49.09
C SER A 514 -14.90 -0.59 -48.83
N ALA A 515 -15.57 0.55 -48.64
CA ALA A 515 -16.77 0.91 -49.38
C ALA A 515 -17.11 2.40 -49.16
N GLY A 516 -17.19 3.16 -50.25
CA GLY A 516 -18.17 4.23 -50.42
C GLY A 516 -17.85 5.61 -49.82
N VAL A 517 -17.23 6.46 -50.65
CA VAL A 517 -17.49 7.91 -50.59
C VAL A 517 -18.94 8.12 -51.05
N GLY A 518 -19.79 8.67 -50.18
CA GLY A 518 -21.18 9.00 -50.49
C GLY A 518 -21.64 10.23 -49.71
N SER A 519 -21.88 11.31 -50.44
CA SER A 519 -22.51 12.55 -50.00
C SER A 519 -24.03 12.40 -49.76
N LEU A 520 -24.62 13.41 -49.09
CA LEU A 520 -26.06 13.68 -48.86
C LEU A 520 -26.58 13.04 -47.55
N GLU A 521 -27.41 13.66 -46.70
CA GLU A 521 -28.22 14.87 -46.77
C GLU A 521 -28.62 15.29 -45.34
N ARG A 522 -28.96 16.57 -45.13
CA ARG A 522 -29.49 17.08 -43.87
C ARG A 522 -30.99 16.76 -43.78
N GLU A 523 -31.38 15.85 -42.91
CA GLU A 523 -32.76 15.76 -42.43
C GLU A 523 -32.85 16.17 -40.96
N ARG A 524 -33.69 17.19 -40.71
CA ARG A 524 -34.17 17.59 -39.40
C ARG A 524 -35.42 16.77 -39.08
N THR A 525 -35.40 16.06 -37.96
CA THR A 525 -36.58 15.57 -37.24
C THR A 525 -36.22 15.63 -35.74
N SER A 526 -36.42 16.76 -35.05
CA SER A 526 -37.62 17.20 -34.31
C SER A 526 -38.15 16.17 -33.29
N GLU A 527 -38.10 16.58 -32.01
CA GLU A 527 -38.57 15.93 -30.77
C GLU A 527 -37.64 14.94 -30.07
N ALA A 528 -36.47 15.43 -29.68
CA ALA A 528 -35.84 14.97 -28.44
C ALA A 528 -35.35 16.21 -27.66
N LEU A 529 -35.79 16.33 -26.40
CA LEU A 529 -35.40 17.41 -25.50
C LEU A 529 -33.96 17.14 -25.04
N TYR A 530 -33.02 17.99 -25.46
CA TYR A 530 -31.62 17.96 -25.01
C TYR A 530 -31.32 19.30 -24.35
N GLU A 531 -30.84 19.27 -23.11
CA GLU A 531 -30.44 20.47 -22.37
C GLU A 531 -29.04 20.28 -21.80
N ILE A 532 -28.24 21.35 -21.84
CA ILE A 532 -26.99 21.45 -21.07
C ILE A 532 -27.39 22.13 -19.76
N ALA A 533 -27.52 21.35 -18.69
CA ALA A 533 -28.01 21.82 -17.39
C ALA A 533 -26.90 21.84 -16.33
N GLN A 534 -27.01 22.74 -15.35
CA GLN A 534 -26.33 22.62 -14.06
C GLN A 534 -27.25 21.85 -13.12
N THR A 535 -26.81 20.76 -12.51
CA THR A 535 -27.66 19.88 -11.71
C THR A 535 -28.15 20.58 -10.42
N GLU A 536 -29.46 20.76 -10.28
CA GLU A 536 -30.12 21.20 -9.03
C GLU A 536 -30.38 20.03 -8.06
N ASN A 537 -30.42 20.34 -6.77
CA ASN A 537 -30.62 19.38 -5.67
C ASN A 537 -31.98 18.67 -5.73
N GLY A 538 -31.99 17.33 -5.68
CA GLY A 538 -33.19 16.56 -5.34
C GLY A 538 -33.51 15.33 -6.21
N MET A 539 -32.60 14.90 -7.09
CA MET A 539 -32.77 13.69 -7.91
C MET A 539 -31.97 12.51 -7.33
N GLU A 540 -32.56 11.32 -7.34
CA GLU A 540 -31.85 10.08 -7.01
C GLU A 540 -31.00 9.68 -8.22
N VAL A 541 -29.72 9.45 -7.96
CA VAL A 541 -28.66 9.31 -8.96
C VAL A 541 -28.15 7.88 -8.90
N ILE A 542 -28.40 7.11 -9.97
CA ILE A 542 -27.92 5.73 -10.08
C ILE A 542 -26.69 5.74 -11.00
N PRO A 543 -25.47 5.47 -10.50
CA PRO A 543 -24.28 5.35 -11.33
C PRO A 543 -24.35 4.09 -12.18
N LEU A 544 -24.15 4.23 -13.49
CA LEU A 544 -24.10 3.09 -14.41
C LEU A 544 -22.65 2.64 -14.61
N PRO A 545 -22.33 1.33 -14.49
CA PRO A 545 -21.05 0.82 -14.94
C PRO A 545 -20.97 0.98 -16.46
N MET A 546 -20.06 1.83 -16.93
CA MET A 546 -19.90 2.12 -18.35
C MET A 546 -18.59 1.57 -18.91
N VAL A 547 -18.67 0.94 -20.07
CA VAL A 547 -17.50 0.68 -20.92
C VAL A 547 -17.54 1.68 -22.08
N ALA A 548 -16.99 2.87 -21.85
CA ALA A 548 -16.74 3.79 -22.95
C ALA A 548 -15.63 3.20 -23.84
N ARG A 549 -15.92 2.98 -25.12
CA ARG A 549 -14.89 2.57 -26.09
C ARG A 549 -14.32 3.85 -26.70
N PRO A 550 -13.05 4.20 -26.45
CA PRO A 550 -12.44 5.31 -27.18
C PRO A 550 -12.43 4.93 -28.67
N GLY A 551 -13.14 5.71 -29.49
CA GLY A 551 -12.97 5.62 -30.93
C GLY A 551 -11.63 6.22 -31.36
N ASP A 552 -11.43 6.41 -32.67
CA ASP A 552 -10.36 7.30 -33.13
C ASP A 552 -10.50 8.64 -32.42
N TYR A 553 -9.37 9.29 -32.13
CA TYR A 553 -9.12 10.50 -31.32
C TYR A 553 -10.08 11.72 -31.46
N LYS A 554 -11.12 11.62 -32.30
CA LYS A 554 -12.22 12.56 -32.49
C LYS A 554 -13.59 12.01 -32.06
N SER A 555 -13.68 10.83 -31.46
CA SER A 555 -14.97 10.23 -31.08
C SER A 555 -14.92 9.34 -29.84
N LEU A 556 -16.00 9.39 -29.05
CA LEU A 556 -16.24 8.59 -27.86
C LEU A 556 -17.56 7.84 -28.03
N SER A 557 -17.55 6.51 -27.89
CA SER A 557 -18.75 5.67 -28.06
C SER A 557 -19.12 4.95 -26.77
N VAL A 558 -20.41 4.92 -26.48
CA VAL A 558 -21.02 4.23 -25.34
C VAL A 558 -22.03 3.23 -25.89
N ASP A 559 -21.88 1.96 -25.52
CA ASP A 559 -22.84 0.91 -25.86
C ASP A 559 -23.88 0.79 -24.75
N MET A 560 -25.07 1.35 -24.98
CA MET A 560 -26.13 1.39 -23.97
C MET A 560 -26.76 0.02 -23.71
N ALA A 561 -26.58 -0.96 -24.59
CA ALA A 561 -27.06 -2.33 -24.38
C ALA A 561 -26.27 -3.06 -23.27
N GLN A 562 -25.09 -2.56 -22.91
CA GLN A 562 -24.26 -3.12 -21.84
C GLN A 562 -24.55 -2.51 -20.46
N CYS A 563 -25.40 -1.48 -20.39
CA CYS A 563 -25.80 -0.88 -19.14
C CYS A 563 -27.08 -1.55 -18.62
N GLU A 564 -27.05 -2.14 -17.43
CA GLU A 564 -28.25 -2.65 -16.77
C GLU A 564 -29.12 -1.47 -16.30
N ILE A 565 -30.15 -1.14 -17.09
CA ILE A 565 -31.03 0.00 -16.81
C ILE A 565 -32.46 -0.50 -16.49
N PRO A 566 -33.06 -0.12 -15.35
CA PRO A 566 -34.42 -0.52 -15.02
C PRO A 566 -35.43 -0.10 -16.09
N THR A 567 -36.22 -1.07 -16.57
CA THR A 567 -37.12 -0.87 -17.72
C THR A 567 -38.46 -0.23 -17.37
N ASP A 568 -38.77 -0.15 -16.09
CA ASP A 568 -40.07 0.22 -15.50
C ASP A 568 -40.17 1.70 -15.07
N ILE A 569 -39.14 2.51 -15.33
CA ILE A 569 -39.06 3.91 -14.93
C ILE A 569 -38.70 4.83 -16.10
N ASP A 570 -39.19 6.07 -16.08
CA ASP A 570 -38.70 7.15 -16.94
C ASP A 570 -37.34 7.63 -16.42
N TRP A 571 -36.32 7.62 -17.29
CA TRP A 571 -34.96 8.05 -16.94
C TRP A 571 -34.39 9.04 -17.96
N VAL A 572 -33.45 9.86 -17.46
CA VAL A 572 -32.59 10.71 -18.27
C VAL A 572 -31.15 10.29 -18.01
N LEU A 573 -30.41 9.96 -19.07
CA LEU A 573 -28.98 9.71 -19.03
C LEU A 573 -28.25 11.04 -19.03
N SER A 574 -27.45 11.29 -18.00
CA SER A 574 -26.45 12.36 -18.03
C SER A 574 -25.09 11.78 -18.39
N LEU A 575 -24.42 12.31 -19.41
CA LEU A 575 -23.00 12.06 -19.66
C LEU A 575 -22.21 13.28 -19.20
N ARG A 576 -21.46 13.13 -18.10
CA ARG A 576 -20.55 14.18 -17.64
C ARG A 576 -19.24 14.13 -18.40
N ILE A 577 -18.91 15.19 -19.12
CA ILE A 577 -17.69 15.26 -19.93
C ILE A 577 -16.74 16.27 -19.30
N ASN A 578 -15.54 15.81 -18.97
CA ASN A 578 -14.44 16.68 -18.54
C ASN A 578 -13.27 16.61 -19.53
N CYS A 579 -12.58 17.74 -19.68
CA CYS A 579 -11.42 17.90 -20.54
C CYS A 579 -10.27 18.49 -19.71
N SER A 580 -9.33 17.65 -19.29
CA SER A 580 -8.28 18.00 -18.32
C SER A 580 -6.96 18.50 -18.92
N ALA A 581 -6.89 18.75 -20.24
CA ALA A 581 -5.64 19.20 -20.88
C ALA A 581 -5.43 20.73 -20.79
N PRO A 582 -4.27 21.22 -20.31
CA PRO A 582 -3.91 22.64 -20.38
C PRO A 582 -3.03 22.96 -21.62
N PRO A 583 -3.40 23.91 -22.51
CA PRO A 583 -4.68 24.62 -22.57
C PRO A 583 -5.80 23.77 -23.22
N PRO A 584 -7.07 23.96 -22.82
CA PRO A 584 -8.18 23.14 -23.31
C PRO A 584 -8.39 23.32 -24.81
N PRO A 585 -8.68 22.25 -25.56
CA PRO A 585 -8.81 22.30 -27.00
C PRO A 585 -10.05 23.08 -27.40
N ARG A 586 -9.91 23.97 -28.38
CA ARG A 586 -11.07 24.65 -28.98
C ARG A 586 -11.81 23.70 -29.91
N VAL A 587 -12.80 23.00 -29.37
CA VAL A 587 -13.76 22.22 -30.16
C VAL A 587 -14.83 23.17 -30.71
N SER A 588 -15.06 23.10 -32.03
CA SER A 588 -16.05 23.99 -32.67
C SER A 588 -17.45 23.38 -32.66
N VAL A 589 -17.53 22.07 -32.88
CA VAL A 589 -18.81 21.35 -33.00
C VAL A 589 -18.66 19.96 -32.36
N VAL A 590 -19.69 19.54 -31.65
CA VAL A 590 -19.86 18.15 -31.20
C VAL A 590 -21.06 17.57 -31.91
N ASP A 591 -20.85 16.48 -32.63
CA ASP A 591 -21.89 15.69 -33.27
C ASP A 591 -22.27 14.53 -32.35
N VAL A 592 -23.56 14.30 -32.14
CA VAL A 592 -24.08 13.09 -31.50
C VAL A 592 -24.55 12.16 -32.60
N LEU A 593 -24.00 10.95 -32.61
CA LEU A 593 -24.43 9.86 -33.47
C LEU A 593 -25.08 8.77 -32.63
N VAL A 594 -26.16 8.18 -33.12
CA VAL A 594 -26.80 7.02 -32.51
C VAL A 594 -26.79 5.91 -33.54
N ASP A 595 -26.19 4.77 -33.20
CA ASP A 595 -25.88 3.67 -34.13
C ASP A 595 -25.19 4.15 -35.41
N GLY A 596 -24.27 5.10 -35.25
CA GLY A 596 -23.50 5.69 -36.36
C GLY A 596 -24.26 6.70 -37.22
N LYS A 597 -25.55 6.97 -36.97
CA LYS A 597 -26.32 8.01 -37.67
C LYS A 597 -26.27 9.32 -36.90
N LEU A 598 -25.93 10.42 -37.59
CA LEU A 598 -25.92 11.76 -37.00
C LEU A 598 -27.34 12.14 -36.55
N CYS A 599 -27.51 12.34 -35.26
CA CYS A 599 -28.77 12.76 -34.64
C CYS A 599 -28.82 14.29 -34.48
N CYS A 600 -27.79 14.87 -33.86
CA CYS A 600 -27.72 16.31 -33.63
C CYS A 600 -26.28 16.82 -33.55
N SER A 601 -26.11 18.14 -33.60
CA SER A 601 -24.82 18.82 -33.42
C SER A 601 -25.00 20.04 -32.52
N PHE A 602 -24.05 20.32 -31.64
CA PHE A 602 -24.04 21.51 -30.78
C PHE A 602 -22.68 22.19 -30.74
N ASP A 603 -22.65 23.43 -30.24
CA ASP A 603 -21.42 24.22 -30.09
C ASP A 603 -20.50 23.60 -29.02
N GLY A 604 -19.28 23.24 -29.45
CA GLY A 604 -18.27 22.62 -28.60
C GLY A 604 -17.55 23.58 -27.66
N SER A 605 -17.80 24.89 -27.74
CA SER A 605 -17.15 25.91 -26.90
C SER A 605 -17.37 25.69 -25.39
N ARG A 606 -18.48 25.03 -25.01
CA ARG A 606 -18.85 24.72 -23.62
C ARG A 606 -18.06 23.56 -22.99
N LEU A 607 -17.36 22.74 -23.79
CA LEU A 607 -16.52 21.64 -23.31
C LEU A 607 -15.21 22.10 -22.63
N GLN A 608 -14.99 23.42 -22.47
CA GLN A 608 -13.84 23.99 -21.74
C GLN A 608 -13.97 23.86 -20.22
N GLN A 609 -15.13 23.44 -19.74
CA GLN A 609 -15.43 23.16 -18.33
C GLN A 609 -16.28 21.88 -18.28
N PRO A 610 -16.33 21.18 -17.14
CA PRO A 610 -17.20 20.02 -16.99
C PRO A 610 -18.65 20.37 -17.36
N CYS A 611 -19.25 19.58 -18.24
CA CYS A 611 -20.64 19.78 -18.62
C CYS A 611 -21.37 18.46 -18.82
N ASP A 612 -22.66 18.48 -18.52
CA ASP A 612 -23.54 17.32 -18.62
C ASP A 612 -24.33 17.38 -19.94
N ILE A 613 -24.35 16.26 -20.67
CA ILE A 613 -25.22 16.08 -21.84
C ILE A 613 -26.32 15.11 -21.46
N LEU A 614 -27.57 15.59 -21.55
CA LEU A 614 -28.75 14.84 -21.13
C LEU A 614 -29.43 14.16 -22.31
N PHE A 615 -29.75 12.87 -22.18
CA PHE A 615 -30.52 12.09 -23.15
C PHE A 615 -31.76 11.48 -22.50
N LYS A 616 -32.91 11.51 -23.20
CA LYS A 616 -34.09 10.76 -22.76
C LYS A 616 -33.85 9.26 -22.94
N GLY A 617 -34.13 8.47 -21.91
CA GLY A 617 -33.75 7.08 -21.85
C GLY A 617 -34.26 6.19 -22.98
N ASP A 618 -35.54 6.28 -23.32
CA ASP A 618 -36.15 5.47 -24.38
C ASP A 618 -35.54 5.72 -25.77
N PHE A 619 -34.91 6.88 -25.97
CA PHE A 619 -34.31 7.22 -27.25
C PHE A 619 -32.99 6.46 -27.51
N VAL A 620 -32.22 6.19 -26.45
CA VAL A 620 -30.87 5.62 -26.52
C VAL A 620 -30.76 4.20 -25.97
N ARG A 621 -31.85 3.67 -25.39
CA ARG A 621 -31.94 2.28 -24.91
C ARG A 621 -31.50 1.30 -26.00
N ASP A 622 -30.59 0.39 -25.65
CA ASP A 622 -30.02 -0.66 -26.52
C ASP A 622 -29.29 -0.15 -27.79
N LYS A 623 -28.83 1.10 -27.80
CA LYS A 623 -28.11 1.71 -28.94
C LYS A 623 -26.68 2.10 -28.58
N VAL A 624 -25.86 2.27 -29.60
CA VAL A 624 -24.52 2.86 -29.45
C VAL A 624 -24.60 4.37 -29.65
N VAL A 625 -24.37 5.12 -28.57
CA VAL A 625 -24.28 6.59 -28.62
C VAL A 625 -22.82 6.99 -28.82
N THR A 626 -22.54 7.79 -29.85
CA THR A 626 -21.19 8.26 -30.17
C THR A 626 -21.16 9.78 -30.20
N LEU A 627 -20.27 10.38 -29.41
CA LEU A 627 -19.97 11.81 -29.50
C LEU A 627 -18.76 11.99 -30.41
N ARG A 628 -18.88 12.76 -31.49
CA ARG A 628 -17.82 13.05 -32.46
C ARG A 628 -17.49 14.54 -32.47
N LEU A 629 -16.23 14.87 -32.24
CA LEU A 629 -15.73 16.23 -32.16
C LEU A 629 -15.23 16.73 -33.52
N ARG A 630 -15.62 17.95 -33.91
CA ARG A 630 -15.21 18.61 -35.15
C ARG A 630 -14.62 20.00 -34.90
N GLY A 631 -13.71 20.40 -35.80
CA GLY A 631 -13.09 21.72 -35.78
C GLY A 631 -11.89 21.88 -34.82
N ILE A 632 -11.26 20.78 -34.40
CA ILE A 632 -10.07 20.86 -33.55
C ILE A 632 -8.86 21.30 -34.40
N ARG A 633 -8.21 22.40 -34.01
CA ARG A 633 -7.07 22.98 -34.76
C ARG A 633 -5.84 22.06 -34.73
N ALA A 634 -5.04 22.13 -35.80
CA ALA A 634 -3.94 21.20 -36.06
C ALA A 634 -2.70 21.42 -35.17
N ASP A 635 -2.55 22.60 -34.57
CA ASP A 635 -1.48 22.98 -33.64
C ASP A 635 -1.58 22.25 -32.28
N ILE A 636 -2.76 21.77 -31.91
CA ILE A 636 -3.00 20.97 -30.70
C ILE A 636 -2.61 19.49 -30.91
N ARG A 637 -2.34 19.04 -32.15
CA ARG A 637 -1.95 17.65 -32.46
C ARG A 637 -0.67 17.18 -31.74
N ARG A 638 0.19 18.10 -31.29
CA ARG A 638 1.41 17.79 -30.53
C ARG A 638 1.18 17.55 -29.03
N TYR A 639 0.06 18.02 -28.47
CA TYR A 639 -0.31 17.86 -27.06
C TYR A 639 -1.36 16.75 -26.85
N TRP A 640 -1.58 15.94 -27.90
CA TRP A 640 -2.77 15.09 -28.01
C TRP A 640 -2.73 13.82 -27.15
N ASN A 641 -1.57 13.45 -26.60
CA ASN A 641 -1.44 12.25 -25.76
C ASN A 641 -2.00 12.43 -24.32
N GLY A 642 -2.48 13.62 -23.96
CA GLY A 642 -3.03 13.92 -22.63
C GLY A 642 -4.51 14.30 -22.61
N LEU A 643 -5.22 14.10 -23.72
CA LEU A 643 -6.60 14.57 -23.88
C LEU A 643 -7.58 13.40 -23.83
N THR A 644 -7.92 12.98 -22.60
CA THR A 644 -8.91 11.94 -22.36
C THR A 644 -10.26 12.59 -22.10
N PHE A 645 -11.20 12.43 -23.03
CA PHE A 645 -12.61 12.72 -22.75
C PHE A 645 -13.17 11.52 -21.99
N MET A 646 -13.16 11.62 -20.68
CA MET A 646 -13.80 10.63 -19.83
C MET A 646 -15.25 11.02 -19.65
N VAL A 647 -16.14 10.03 -19.79
CA VAL A 647 -17.41 10.12 -19.08
C VAL A 647 -17.03 9.92 -17.62
N GLU A 648 -16.94 11.00 -16.86
CA GLU A 648 -16.58 10.90 -15.43
C GLU A 648 -17.64 10.07 -14.70
N ASP A 649 -18.89 10.26 -15.08
CA ASP A 649 -20.02 9.54 -14.56
C ASP A 649 -21.16 9.47 -15.59
N ALA A 650 -21.90 8.36 -15.59
CA ALA A 650 -23.25 8.32 -16.14
C ALA A 650 -24.27 8.03 -15.06
N TYR A 651 -25.32 8.84 -15.08
CA TYR A 651 -26.37 8.77 -14.10
C TYR A 651 -27.72 8.63 -14.76
N VAL A 652 -28.57 7.79 -14.18
CA VAL A 652 -30.02 7.84 -14.39
C VAL A 652 -30.60 8.83 -13.38
N MET A 653 -31.19 9.91 -13.87
CA MET A 653 -31.95 10.84 -13.03
C MET A 653 -33.41 10.41 -12.98
N GLN A 654 -33.88 10.01 -11.79
CA GLN A 654 -35.29 9.73 -11.55
C GLN A 654 -36.05 11.04 -11.31
N ARG A 655 -37.05 11.36 -12.13
CA ARG A 655 -38.07 12.35 -11.73
C ARG A 655 -38.82 11.71 -10.57
N LYS A 656 -38.77 12.27 -9.35
CA LYS A 656 -39.57 11.79 -8.20
C LYS A 656 -41.00 11.52 -8.66
N MET A 657 -41.34 10.26 -8.92
CA MET A 657 -42.73 9.87 -9.02
C MET A 657 -43.24 9.98 -7.60
N LYS A 658 -44.16 10.92 -7.36
CA LYS A 658 -45.07 10.79 -6.22
C LYS A 658 -45.80 9.46 -6.44
N ARG A 659 -45.28 8.37 -5.89
CA ARG A 659 -46.07 7.15 -5.74
C ARG A 659 -47.11 7.49 -4.68
N ASN A 660 -48.34 7.75 -5.10
CA ASN A 660 -49.46 7.70 -4.16
C ASN A 660 -49.45 6.30 -3.57
N LEU A 661 -49.33 6.22 -2.26
CA LEU A 661 -49.28 4.94 -1.57
C LEU A 661 -50.72 4.46 -1.46
N VAL A 662 -51.17 3.68 -2.43
CA VAL A 662 -52.52 3.12 -2.38
C VAL A 662 -52.54 1.96 -1.41
N VAL A 663 -53.09 2.18 -0.22
CA VAL A 663 -53.31 1.13 0.78
C VAL A 663 -54.78 0.71 0.71
N SER A 664 -55.02 -0.58 0.48
CA SER A 664 -56.37 -1.16 0.55
C SER A 664 -56.59 -1.75 1.94
N LEU A 665 -57.59 -1.24 2.66
CA LEU A 665 -58.01 -1.76 3.95
C LEU A 665 -59.53 -2.00 3.89
N ASP A 666 -59.92 -3.24 4.13
CA ASP A 666 -61.31 -3.73 4.01
C ASP A 666 -61.99 -3.39 2.67
N GLY A 667 -61.20 -3.42 1.57
CA GLY A 667 -61.69 -3.17 0.22
C GLY A 667 -61.86 -1.69 -0.14
N VAL A 668 -61.44 -0.76 0.72
CA VAL A 668 -61.42 0.67 0.44
C VAL A 668 -59.99 1.12 0.19
N GLU A 669 -59.77 1.80 -0.93
CA GLU A 669 -58.45 2.31 -1.34
C GLU A 669 -58.21 3.72 -0.78
N TYR A 670 -57.06 3.90 -0.11
CA TYR A 670 -56.57 5.18 0.37
C TYR A 670 -55.30 5.54 -0.40
N GLN A 671 -55.29 6.66 -1.13
CA GLN A 671 -54.16 7.10 -1.95
C GLN A 671 -53.12 7.93 -1.20
#